data_AF-A0A915ELC3-F1
#
_entry.id   AF-A0A915ELC3-F1
#
_cell.length_a   1.000
_cell.length_b   1.000
_cell.length_c   1.000
_cell.angle_alpha   90.00
_cell.angle_beta   90.00
_cell.angle_gamma   90.00
#
_symmetry.space_group_name_H-M   'P 1'
#
loop_
_entity.id
_entity.type
_entity.pdbx_description
1 polymer ?
#
loop_
_entity_poly.entity_id
_entity_poly.type
_entity_poly.pdbx_seq_one_letter_code
_entity_poly.pdbx_strand_id
1 'polypeptide(L)'
;MPHFYPDLRDDTSVADLPHVLGVTKDLLFISHHESEVVDTELKSHSNPFEAEYCIKLANYFVQQGYRHDQITVLCTYLDQLLELRKLGKRMFGFDNSIRIENVDNYQGEECNIIILSLVRSNNPDNRIGFLNIPNRVCVALSRAQIGLYVVANFDFLADNCELWKNIKQSVQDVGSLSYGSLPVKCQMHGTEQSIESLEDFENKCPEGGCNQLCGARMDCGHTCWKPCHAYDLLHKDPCKKPCAKVCSSDLQHPCKKKCSEECGACLVLVDKTLPCGHSKRDACHLPVESVFCIQACKKVLPCGHPCKLKCGQDCSAQKCSFPVTRVLTGCGHNAQMACSTPPSDFKCVTIVEKKWPNCNHLVETVCSMDVENTPCPKPCKTELPDCGHLCMGTCGQCRNGRIHIQCKKDCKRILVCGHECGSKCSKVCPPCEQICQTACAHSQCSRVAIPGHGQQKKSRKGKKGKGGKEVGRICGDPCPPCAEPCLNQCEHRKCTEFCWRPCNVEPCNQPCQKLLPCSPKLNVKKEEKGCMDEDDDEQAEEQADAQHFCIGVCGENCPNICKICQPEEYALLREILFGREDEPDAKFIQLVDCGHILELSAVDDWIKSKFTTTEASDDGQTETMELVQINCPLCKTPIRRSKRYISLLNKRACDLEQAKAKHNWTVTGSPSRKSTASYLRSCDPNS
;
A
#
# COMPACT_ATOMS: atom_id res chain seq x y z
N MET A 1 -30.00 28.67 -12.38
CA MET A 1 -30.92 27.80 -13.16
C MET A 1 -31.95 28.52 -14.05
N PRO A 2 -32.40 29.77 -13.80
CA PRO A 2 -33.41 30.44 -14.65
C PRO A 2 -33.04 30.53 -16.14
N HIS A 3 -31.75 30.59 -16.46
CA HIS A 3 -31.24 30.59 -17.85
C HIS A 3 -31.45 29.27 -18.60
N PHE A 4 -31.68 28.16 -17.88
CA PHE A 4 -31.94 26.84 -18.45
C PHE A 4 -33.42 26.46 -18.31
N TYR A 5 -34.02 26.81 -17.17
CA TYR A 5 -35.41 26.51 -16.83
C TYR A 5 -36.08 27.75 -16.20
N PRO A 6 -36.76 28.59 -17.00
CA PRO A 6 -37.37 29.83 -16.52
C PRO A 6 -38.48 29.61 -15.49
N ASP A 7 -39.21 28.51 -15.61
CA ASP A 7 -40.39 28.20 -14.79
C ASP A 7 -40.08 27.32 -13.56
N LEU A 8 -38.80 26.99 -13.33
CA LEU A 8 -38.40 26.16 -12.20
C LEU A 8 -38.60 26.93 -10.89
N ARG A 9 -39.36 26.33 -9.96
CA ARG A 9 -39.64 26.88 -8.64
C ARG A 9 -39.15 25.95 -7.56
N ASP A 10 -38.61 26.52 -6.50
CA ASP A 10 -38.15 25.77 -5.34
C ASP A 10 -39.35 25.18 -4.59
N ASP A 11 -39.24 23.90 -4.21
CA ASP A 11 -40.19 23.27 -3.31
C ASP A 11 -39.99 23.77 -1.87
N THR A 12 -41.06 23.76 -1.08
CA THR A 12 -41.02 24.20 0.33
C THR A 12 -39.96 23.45 1.17
N SER A 13 -39.67 22.20 0.83
CA SER A 13 -38.65 21.38 1.51
C SER A 13 -37.21 21.90 1.35
N VAL A 14 -36.94 22.77 0.36
CA VAL A 14 -35.63 23.37 0.13
C VAL A 14 -35.28 24.37 1.24
N ALA A 15 -36.29 25.01 1.85
CA ALA A 15 -36.09 25.99 2.92
C ALA A 15 -35.59 25.36 4.23
N ASP A 16 -35.78 24.04 4.40
CA ASP A 16 -35.38 23.30 5.60
C ASP A 16 -33.97 22.68 5.48
N LEU A 17 -33.27 22.85 4.35
CA LEU A 17 -31.93 22.31 4.15
C LEU A 17 -30.90 22.99 5.07
N PRO A 18 -29.97 22.23 5.67
CA PRO A 18 -28.98 22.80 6.57
C PRO A 18 -27.90 23.58 5.81
N HIS A 19 -27.44 24.70 6.38
CA HIS A 19 -26.31 25.46 5.86
C HIS A 19 -25.00 24.62 5.87
N VAL A 20 -24.13 24.83 4.89
CA VAL A 20 -22.83 24.16 4.83
C VAL A 20 -21.94 24.64 5.99
N LEU A 21 -21.40 23.69 6.75
CA LEU A 21 -20.55 23.95 7.89
C LEU A 21 -19.19 24.52 7.45
N GLY A 22 -18.68 25.49 8.20
CA GLY A 22 -17.36 26.09 8.00
C GLY A 22 -17.32 27.24 7.00
N VAL A 23 -18.38 27.48 6.24
CA VAL A 23 -18.44 28.58 5.25
C VAL A 23 -19.52 29.59 5.63
N THR A 24 -19.55 30.74 4.94
CA THR A 24 -20.64 31.72 5.07
C THR A 24 -21.67 31.62 3.95
N LYS A 25 -21.38 30.88 2.87
CA LYS A 25 -22.21 30.78 1.67
C LYS A 25 -22.22 29.34 1.15
N ASP A 26 -23.41 28.86 0.82
CA ASP A 26 -23.64 27.53 0.25
C ASP A 26 -23.37 27.49 -1.25
N LEU A 27 -23.54 28.63 -1.94
CA LEU A 27 -23.26 28.82 -3.35
C LEU A 27 -22.13 29.83 -3.53
N LEU A 28 -21.01 29.41 -4.12
CA LEU A 28 -19.88 30.30 -4.38
C LEU A 28 -19.17 29.95 -5.69
N PHE A 29 -18.93 30.98 -6.51
CA PHE A 29 -18.14 30.92 -7.73
C PHE A 29 -16.83 31.65 -7.47
N ILE A 30 -15.74 30.90 -7.46
CA ILE A 30 -14.39 31.34 -7.10
C ILE A 30 -13.61 31.58 -8.39
N SER A 31 -13.46 32.85 -8.75
CA SER A 31 -12.75 33.30 -9.95
C SER A 31 -11.24 33.38 -9.71
N HIS A 32 -10.44 32.87 -10.64
CA HIS A 32 -8.98 33.05 -10.66
C HIS A 32 -8.48 33.32 -12.09
N HIS A 33 -7.21 33.71 -12.22
CA HIS A 33 -6.56 33.99 -13.51
C HIS A 33 -5.38 33.07 -13.82
N GLU A 34 -5.17 32.03 -13.01
CA GLU A 34 -4.12 31.02 -13.21
C GLU A 34 -4.29 30.26 -14.52
N SER A 35 -3.19 30.01 -15.23
CA SER A 35 -3.19 29.48 -16.59
C SER A 35 -3.36 27.95 -16.66
N GLU A 36 -4.02 27.48 -17.71
CA GLU A 36 -4.15 26.04 -18.01
C GLU A 36 -2.85 25.46 -18.61
N VAL A 37 -2.66 24.15 -18.45
CA VAL A 37 -1.61 23.35 -19.08
C VAL A 37 -2.25 22.40 -20.08
N VAL A 38 -1.60 22.20 -21.23
CA VAL A 38 -2.06 21.31 -22.29
C VAL A 38 -1.16 20.09 -22.36
N ASP A 39 -1.76 18.90 -22.31
CA ASP A 39 -1.05 17.65 -22.59
C ASP A 39 -1.04 17.40 -24.11
N THR A 40 0.15 17.36 -24.71
CA THR A 40 0.32 17.17 -26.15
C THR A 40 0.01 15.75 -26.62
N GLU A 41 0.09 14.75 -25.74
CA GLU A 41 -0.18 13.35 -26.06
C GLU A 41 -1.68 13.03 -25.95
N LEU A 42 -2.36 13.56 -24.92
CA LEU A 42 -3.78 13.31 -24.66
C LEU A 42 -4.72 14.38 -25.27
N LYS A 43 -4.17 15.48 -25.82
CA LYS A 43 -4.94 16.63 -26.36
C LYS A 43 -6.01 17.16 -25.40
N SER A 44 -5.76 17.04 -24.11
CA SER A 44 -6.65 17.48 -23.05
C SER A 44 -5.97 18.60 -22.24
N HIS A 45 -6.77 19.23 -21.38
CA HIS A 45 -6.38 20.41 -20.60
C HIS A 45 -6.46 20.10 -19.12
N SER A 46 -5.50 20.59 -18.33
CA SER A 46 -5.56 20.59 -16.87
C SER A 46 -5.20 21.95 -16.31
N ASN A 47 -5.66 22.24 -15.10
CA ASN A 47 -5.29 23.42 -14.37
C ASN A 47 -4.81 22.98 -12.98
N PRO A 48 -3.48 22.94 -12.77
CA PRO A 48 -2.90 22.49 -11.51
C PRO A 48 -3.36 23.32 -10.30
N PHE A 49 -3.57 24.62 -10.47
CA PHE A 49 -4.07 25.49 -9.41
C PHE A 49 -5.50 25.09 -9.01
N GLU A 50 -6.41 24.95 -9.98
CA GLU A 50 -7.77 24.50 -9.70
C GLU A 50 -7.78 23.12 -9.03
N ALA A 51 -6.92 22.21 -9.51
CA ALA A 51 -6.84 20.85 -8.97
C ALA A 51 -6.41 20.87 -7.50
N GLU A 52 -5.36 21.61 -7.17
CA GLU A 52 -4.89 21.75 -5.80
C GLU A 52 -5.92 22.46 -4.92
N TYR A 53 -6.54 23.53 -5.41
CA TYR A 53 -7.56 24.27 -4.68
C TYR A 53 -8.78 23.41 -4.35
N CYS A 54 -9.32 22.69 -5.33
CA CYS A 54 -10.48 21.80 -5.14
C CYS A 54 -10.21 20.72 -4.10
N ILE A 55 -9.00 20.15 -4.14
CA ILE A 55 -8.60 19.07 -3.25
C ILE A 55 -8.38 19.60 -1.83
N LYS A 56 -7.73 20.77 -1.65
CA LYS A 56 -7.61 21.43 -0.34
C LYS A 56 -8.97 21.83 0.24
N LEU A 57 -9.87 22.35 -0.59
CA LEU A 57 -11.25 22.67 -0.20
C LEU A 57 -12.01 21.41 0.24
N ALA A 58 -11.86 20.30 -0.48
CA ALA A 58 -12.47 19.04 -0.10
C ALA A 58 -11.95 18.54 1.26
N ASN A 59 -10.65 18.67 1.52
CA ASN A 59 -10.08 18.35 2.84
C ASN A 59 -10.58 19.29 3.93
N TYR A 60 -10.73 20.59 3.64
CA TYR A 60 -11.32 21.54 4.57
C TYR A 60 -12.72 21.09 5.01
N PHE A 61 -13.59 20.66 4.09
CA PHE A 61 -14.91 20.14 4.44
C PHE A 61 -14.84 18.83 5.25
N VAL A 62 -13.92 17.92 4.92
CA VAL A 62 -13.69 16.73 5.75
C VAL A 62 -13.29 17.13 7.19
N GLN A 63 -12.44 18.16 7.34
CA GLN A 63 -12.07 18.70 8.66
C GLN A 63 -13.22 19.39 9.40
N GLN A 64 -14.25 19.88 8.68
CA GLN A 64 -15.52 20.35 9.28
C GLN A 64 -16.41 19.21 9.81
N GLY A 65 -16.07 17.95 9.50
CA GLY A 65 -16.83 16.77 9.94
C GLY A 65 -17.72 16.14 8.87
N TYR A 66 -17.63 16.59 7.60
CA TYR A 66 -18.30 15.90 6.50
C TYR A 66 -17.64 14.56 6.21
N ARG A 67 -18.45 13.54 5.90
CA ARG A 67 -17.93 12.25 5.46
C ARG A 67 -17.47 12.33 3.99
N HIS A 68 -16.52 11.48 3.62
CA HIS A 68 -15.97 11.42 2.26
C HIS A 68 -17.03 11.15 1.18
N ASP A 69 -18.11 10.42 1.50
CA ASP A 69 -19.22 10.13 0.59
C ASP A 69 -20.21 11.29 0.40
N GLN A 70 -20.14 12.33 1.25
CA GLN A 70 -20.98 13.53 1.15
C GLN A 70 -20.35 14.64 0.32
N ILE A 71 -19.14 14.41 -0.20
CA ILE A 71 -18.39 15.38 -1.01
C ILE A 71 -18.08 14.70 -2.34
N THR A 72 -18.28 15.42 -3.44
CA THR A 72 -17.81 14.98 -4.75
C THR A 72 -17.11 16.12 -5.47
N VAL A 73 -15.94 15.82 -6.01
CA VAL A 73 -15.21 16.74 -6.89
C VAL A 73 -15.50 16.36 -8.33
N LEU A 74 -16.01 17.31 -9.10
CA LEU A 74 -16.31 17.15 -10.51
C LEU A 74 -15.35 17.99 -11.35
N CYS A 75 -14.97 17.47 -12.51
CA CYS A 75 -14.19 18.20 -13.50
C CYS A 75 -14.71 17.94 -14.92
N THR A 76 -14.36 18.82 -15.85
CA THR A 76 -14.85 18.79 -17.23
C THR A 76 -13.87 18.17 -18.24
N TYR A 77 -12.63 17.92 -17.83
CA TYR A 77 -11.55 17.38 -18.67
C TYR A 77 -10.88 16.16 -18.06
N LEU A 78 -10.39 15.26 -18.92
CA LEU A 78 -9.76 13.99 -18.49
C LEU A 78 -8.42 14.21 -17.79
N ASP A 79 -7.56 15.09 -18.28
CA ASP A 79 -6.27 15.34 -17.63
C ASP A 79 -6.46 15.93 -16.24
N GLN A 80 -7.45 16.83 -16.08
CA GLN A 80 -7.85 17.34 -14.77
C GLN A 80 -8.32 16.22 -13.84
N LEU A 81 -9.09 15.24 -14.35
CA LEU A 81 -9.52 14.08 -13.58
C LEU A 81 -8.33 13.26 -13.06
N LEU A 82 -7.34 13.02 -13.91
CA LEU A 82 -6.13 12.28 -13.55
C LEU A 82 -5.31 13.03 -12.49
N GLU A 83 -5.18 14.35 -12.64
CA GLU A 83 -4.48 15.22 -11.70
C GLU A 83 -5.17 15.27 -10.34
N LEU A 84 -6.49 15.51 -10.31
CA LEU A 84 -7.31 15.48 -9.10
C LEU A 84 -7.22 14.14 -8.38
N ARG A 85 -7.31 13.01 -9.11
CA ARG A 85 -7.17 11.67 -8.52
C ARG A 85 -5.77 11.43 -7.93
N LYS A 86 -4.72 11.95 -8.57
CA LYS A 86 -3.35 11.86 -8.06
C LYS A 86 -3.19 12.65 -6.76
N LEU A 87 -3.70 13.88 -6.70
CA LEU A 87 -3.65 14.72 -5.51
C LEU A 87 -4.54 14.18 -4.38
N GLY A 88 -5.75 13.75 -4.71
CA GLY A 88 -6.68 13.12 -3.75
C GLY A 88 -6.09 11.87 -3.10
N LYS A 89 -5.45 10.99 -3.87
CA LYS A 89 -4.74 9.81 -3.33
C LYS A 89 -3.63 10.18 -2.35
N ARG A 90 -2.88 11.27 -2.63
CA ARG A 90 -1.80 11.74 -1.75
C ARG A 90 -2.35 12.29 -0.43
N MET A 91 -3.47 12.99 -0.47
CA MET A 91 -4.04 13.63 0.72
C MET A 91 -4.86 12.67 1.59
N PHE A 92 -5.71 11.83 0.99
CA PHE A 92 -6.67 11.00 1.73
C PHE A 92 -6.30 9.52 1.83
N GLY A 93 -5.28 9.05 1.08
CA GLY A 93 -4.89 7.64 1.02
C GLY A 93 -5.82 6.78 0.15
N PHE A 94 -5.62 5.45 0.17
CA PHE A 94 -6.37 4.51 -0.68
C PHE A 94 -7.74 4.10 -0.12
N ASP A 95 -7.89 4.06 1.21
CA ASP A 95 -9.08 3.50 1.86
C ASP A 95 -10.17 4.56 2.17
N ASN A 96 -9.83 5.86 2.13
CA ASN A 96 -10.71 6.98 2.49
C ASN A 96 -10.74 8.08 1.41
N SER A 97 -10.82 7.73 0.12
CA SER A 97 -10.82 8.75 -0.94
C SER A 97 -12.20 9.40 -1.14
N ILE A 98 -12.22 10.72 -1.26
CA ILE A 98 -13.38 11.48 -1.77
C ILE A 98 -13.67 11.05 -3.21
N ARG A 99 -14.95 11.09 -3.63
CA ARG A 99 -15.34 10.77 -5.00
C ARG A 99 -14.87 11.86 -5.96
N ILE A 100 -14.19 11.46 -7.03
CA ILE A 100 -13.66 12.35 -8.08
C ILE A 100 -14.03 11.78 -9.44
N GLU A 101 -14.88 12.49 -10.17
CA GLU A 101 -15.43 12.06 -11.47
C GLU A 101 -15.50 13.17 -12.50
N ASN A 102 -15.60 12.78 -13.76
CA ASN A 102 -15.97 13.71 -14.83
C ASN A 102 -17.48 14.01 -14.75
N VAL A 103 -17.88 15.24 -15.08
CA VAL A 103 -19.29 15.65 -15.19
C VAL A 103 -20.12 14.69 -16.07
N ASP A 104 -19.58 14.22 -17.19
CA ASP A 104 -20.31 13.30 -18.09
C ASP A 104 -20.65 11.98 -17.37
N ASN A 105 -19.69 11.43 -16.63
CA ASN A 105 -19.86 10.18 -15.85
C ASN A 105 -20.74 10.35 -14.60
N TYR A 106 -21.21 11.56 -14.30
CA TYR A 106 -21.97 11.88 -13.09
C TYR A 106 -23.44 12.23 -13.38
N GLN A 107 -23.93 11.87 -14.57
CA GLN A 107 -25.30 12.19 -14.98
C GLN A 107 -26.34 11.42 -14.15
N GLY A 108 -27.32 12.16 -13.60
CA GLY A 108 -28.41 11.58 -12.81
C GLY A 108 -28.04 11.26 -11.36
N GLU A 109 -26.80 11.53 -10.97
CA GLU A 109 -26.35 11.45 -9.58
C GLU A 109 -26.33 12.84 -8.93
N GLU A 110 -26.34 12.85 -7.60
CA GLU A 110 -26.36 14.05 -6.76
C GLU A 110 -25.54 13.83 -5.48
N CYS A 111 -25.03 14.91 -4.92
CA CYS A 111 -24.25 14.88 -3.67
C CYS A 111 -24.56 16.10 -2.81
N ASN A 112 -24.37 15.97 -1.50
CA ASN A 112 -24.57 17.08 -0.57
C ASN A 112 -23.70 18.28 -0.96
N ILE A 113 -22.39 18.06 -1.18
CA ILE A 113 -21.44 19.10 -1.55
C ILE A 113 -20.75 18.74 -2.87
N ILE A 114 -20.84 19.64 -3.84
CA ILE A 114 -20.12 19.56 -5.12
C ILE A 114 -19.06 20.63 -5.19
N ILE A 115 -17.84 20.22 -5.52
CA ILE A 115 -16.74 21.10 -5.87
C ILE A 115 -16.46 20.88 -7.36
N LEU A 116 -16.61 21.92 -8.19
CA LEU A 116 -16.53 21.84 -9.64
C LEU A 116 -15.33 22.63 -10.17
N SER A 117 -14.44 21.96 -10.90
CA SER A 117 -13.32 22.58 -11.64
C SER A 117 -13.66 22.68 -13.13
N LEU A 118 -13.56 23.88 -13.71
CA LEU A 118 -13.85 24.11 -15.13
C LEU A 118 -12.61 24.17 -16.02
N VAL A 119 -11.42 24.31 -15.43
CA VAL A 119 -10.08 24.24 -16.04
C VAL A 119 -9.72 25.43 -16.93
N ARG A 120 -10.65 25.88 -17.77
CA ARG A 120 -10.33 26.68 -18.94
C ARG A 120 -9.85 28.07 -18.59
N SER A 121 -8.62 28.37 -18.96
CA SER A 121 -7.96 29.64 -18.68
C SER A 121 -6.94 29.95 -19.78
N ASN A 122 -7.15 31.05 -20.50
CA ASN A 122 -6.20 31.60 -21.47
C ASN A 122 -5.79 30.63 -22.60
N ASN A 123 -6.75 30.18 -23.41
CA ASN A 123 -6.46 29.38 -24.61
C ASN A 123 -6.17 30.29 -25.82
N PRO A 124 -5.07 30.07 -26.58
CA PRO A 124 -4.73 30.85 -27.79
C PRO A 124 -5.81 30.87 -28.88
N ASP A 125 -6.66 29.84 -28.95
CA ASP A 125 -7.78 29.74 -29.88
C ASP A 125 -9.09 30.35 -29.36
N ASN A 126 -9.13 30.86 -28.11
CA ASN A 126 -10.32 31.37 -27.43
C ASN A 126 -11.50 30.37 -27.35
N ARG A 127 -11.27 29.08 -27.64
CA ARG A 127 -12.29 28.04 -27.64
C ARG A 127 -12.44 27.39 -26.27
N ILE A 128 -13.61 27.52 -25.65
CA ILE A 128 -13.91 26.90 -24.33
C ILE A 128 -14.42 25.44 -24.41
N GLY A 129 -14.62 24.90 -25.62
CA GLY A 129 -14.93 23.48 -25.85
C GLY A 129 -16.20 23.00 -25.12
N PHE A 130 -16.05 21.98 -24.27
CA PHE A 130 -17.11 21.38 -23.43
C PHE A 130 -18.02 22.42 -22.76
N LEU A 131 -17.45 23.53 -22.30
CA LEU A 131 -18.15 24.58 -21.56
C LEU A 131 -19.06 25.45 -22.45
N ASN A 132 -19.01 25.31 -23.77
CA ASN A 132 -19.90 26.01 -24.69
C ASN A 132 -21.25 25.29 -24.88
N ILE A 133 -21.41 24.06 -24.36
CA ILE A 133 -22.62 23.25 -24.55
C ILE A 133 -23.57 23.49 -23.36
N PRO A 134 -24.73 24.15 -23.56
CA PRO A 134 -25.61 24.54 -22.46
C PRO A 134 -26.07 23.37 -21.59
N ASN A 135 -26.42 22.23 -22.20
CA ASN A 135 -26.89 21.04 -21.47
C ASN A 135 -25.83 20.49 -20.53
N ARG A 136 -24.55 20.54 -20.91
CA ARG A 136 -23.44 20.05 -20.08
C ARG A 136 -23.13 20.98 -18.92
N VAL A 137 -23.24 22.29 -19.14
CA VAL A 137 -23.16 23.30 -18.07
C VAL A 137 -24.32 23.14 -17.09
N CYS A 138 -25.53 22.90 -17.60
CA CYS A 138 -26.71 22.64 -16.78
C CYS A 138 -26.51 21.39 -15.91
N VAL A 139 -26.00 20.30 -16.48
CA VAL A 139 -25.66 19.10 -15.70
C VAL A 139 -24.64 19.44 -14.62
N ALA A 140 -23.52 20.09 -14.95
CA ALA A 140 -22.47 20.41 -13.98
C ALA A 140 -22.97 21.24 -12.78
N LEU A 141 -23.86 22.22 -13.02
CA LEU A 141 -24.36 23.13 -11.99
C LEU A 141 -25.57 22.60 -11.20
N SER A 142 -26.12 21.43 -11.55
CA SER A 142 -27.33 20.85 -10.93
C SER A 142 -27.07 19.64 -10.02
N ARG A 143 -25.80 19.30 -9.75
CA ARG A 143 -25.43 18.09 -8.99
C ARG A 143 -25.44 18.25 -7.47
N ALA A 144 -25.45 19.49 -6.97
CA ALA A 144 -25.35 19.80 -5.56
C ALA A 144 -26.72 19.85 -4.90
N GLN A 145 -26.88 19.17 -3.76
CA GLN A 145 -28.09 19.25 -2.94
C GLN A 145 -28.03 20.39 -1.91
N ILE A 146 -26.85 20.62 -1.31
CA ILE A 146 -26.69 21.58 -0.21
C ILE A 146 -25.69 22.67 -0.58
N GLY A 147 -24.49 22.31 -1.08
CA GLY A 147 -23.42 23.27 -1.36
C GLY A 147 -22.80 23.09 -2.74
N LEU A 148 -22.64 24.20 -3.47
CA LEU A 148 -21.99 24.23 -4.78
C LEU A 148 -20.84 25.25 -4.79
N TYR A 149 -19.63 24.75 -5.00
CA TYR A 149 -18.40 25.55 -5.10
C TYR A 149 -17.78 25.36 -6.47
N VAL A 150 -17.75 26.40 -7.29
CA VAL A 150 -17.22 26.35 -8.66
C VAL A 150 -15.92 27.14 -8.73
N VAL A 151 -14.84 26.50 -9.16
CA VAL A 151 -13.51 27.11 -9.32
C VAL A 151 -13.21 27.21 -10.82
N ALA A 152 -13.01 28.43 -11.32
CA ALA A 152 -12.76 28.68 -12.74
C ALA A 152 -12.22 30.09 -13.02
N ASN A 153 -11.77 30.33 -14.25
CA ASN A 153 -11.55 31.69 -14.77
C ASN A 153 -12.84 32.25 -15.41
N PHE A 154 -13.71 32.86 -14.59
CA PHE A 154 -15.00 33.37 -15.08
C PHE A 154 -14.90 34.59 -15.99
N ASP A 155 -13.81 35.36 -15.91
CA ASP A 155 -13.55 36.44 -16.86
C ASP A 155 -13.31 35.86 -18.25
N PHE A 156 -12.42 34.88 -18.37
CA PHE A 156 -12.17 34.18 -19.63
C PHE A 156 -13.41 33.47 -20.17
N LEU A 157 -14.21 32.82 -19.32
CA LEU A 157 -15.44 32.15 -19.77
C LEU A 157 -16.51 33.14 -20.26
N ALA A 158 -16.68 34.27 -19.58
CA ALA A 158 -17.67 35.28 -19.96
C ALA A 158 -17.30 36.03 -21.25
N ASP A 159 -16.01 36.24 -21.50
CA ASP A 159 -15.53 36.90 -22.72
C ASP A 159 -15.73 36.02 -23.98
N ASN A 160 -15.77 34.70 -23.80
CA ASN A 160 -15.83 33.73 -24.90
C ASN A 160 -17.17 33.01 -25.05
N CYS A 161 -18.15 33.25 -24.16
CA CYS A 161 -19.47 32.62 -24.23
C CYS A 161 -20.57 33.47 -23.56
N GLU A 162 -21.63 33.74 -24.32
CA GLU A 162 -22.77 34.54 -23.84
C GLU A 162 -23.51 33.88 -22.67
N LEU A 163 -23.61 32.54 -22.67
CA LEU A 163 -24.19 31.79 -21.55
C LEU A 163 -23.41 32.05 -20.25
N TRP A 164 -22.08 31.96 -20.29
CA TRP A 164 -21.24 32.21 -19.11
C TRP A 164 -21.24 33.67 -18.69
N LYS A 165 -21.39 34.61 -19.63
CA LYS A 165 -21.62 36.03 -19.32
C LYS A 165 -22.90 36.23 -18.53
N ASN A 166 -24.01 35.60 -18.95
CA ASN A 166 -25.29 35.67 -18.26
C ASN A 166 -25.24 34.98 -16.88
N ILE A 167 -24.59 33.81 -16.78
CA ILE A 167 -24.39 33.11 -15.50
C ILE A 167 -23.55 33.97 -14.55
N LYS A 168 -22.44 34.53 -15.02
CA LYS A 168 -21.57 35.40 -14.21
C LYS A 168 -22.33 36.60 -13.65
N GLN A 169 -23.14 37.27 -14.48
CA GLN A 169 -23.97 38.39 -14.04
C GLN A 169 -24.95 37.96 -12.95
N SER A 170 -25.70 36.86 -13.16
CA SER A 170 -26.67 36.39 -12.16
C SER A 170 -26.01 35.98 -10.84
N VAL A 171 -24.84 35.34 -10.89
CA VAL A 171 -24.10 34.95 -9.67
C VAL A 171 -23.55 36.19 -8.96
N GLN A 172 -23.16 37.22 -9.71
CA GLN A 172 -22.74 38.51 -9.16
C GLN A 172 -23.90 39.26 -8.49
N ASP A 173 -25.10 39.25 -9.09
CA ASP A 173 -26.29 39.90 -8.55
C ASP A 173 -26.74 39.27 -7.21
N VAL A 174 -26.55 37.95 -7.06
CA VAL A 174 -26.80 37.21 -5.80
C VAL A 174 -25.64 37.40 -4.80
N GLY A 175 -24.54 38.02 -5.22
CA GLY A 175 -23.34 38.23 -4.40
C GLY A 175 -22.53 36.95 -4.18
N SER A 176 -22.71 35.91 -4.98
CA SER A 176 -22.03 34.61 -4.86
C SER A 176 -20.79 34.49 -5.73
N LEU A 177 -20.33 35.58 -6.36
CA LEU A 177 -19.07 35.63 -7.10
C LEU A 177 -17.97 36.18 -6.19
N SER A 178 -16.85 35.46 -6.08
CA SER A 178 -15.64 35.91 -5.39
C SER A 178 -14.42 35.83 -6.29
N TYR A 179 -13.44 36.70 -6.06
CA TYR A 179 -12.15 36.68 -6.76
C TYR A 179 -11.11 36.07 -5.83
N GLY A 180 -10.77 34.80 -6.07
CA GLY A 180 -9.78 34.02 -5.32
C GLY A 180 -10.09 33.79 -3.84
N SER A 181 -11.21 34.29 -3.32
CA SER A 181 -11.52 34.34 -1.90
C SER A 181 -12.64 33.38 -1.52
N LEU A 182 -12.39 32.51 -0.54
CA LEU A 182 -13.39 31.67 0.09
C LEU A 182 -13.68 32.19 1.51
N PRO A 183 -14.86 32.77 1.77
CA PRO A 183 -15.24 33.22 3.09
C PRO A 183 -15.62 32.03 3.98
N VAL A 184 -14.86 31.87 5.06
CA VAL A 184 -14.99 30.78 6.02
C VAL A 184 -15.38 31.31 7.40
N LYS A 185 -16.17 30.53 8.13
CA LYS A 185 -16.63 30.83 9.48
C LYS A 185 -16.36 29.66 10.41
N CYS A 186 -15.54 29.91 11.42
CA CYS A 186 -15.22 28.92 12.43
C CYS A 186 -16.47 28.55 13.25
N GLN A 187 -16.83 27.27 13.24
CA GLN A 187 -18.00 26.75 13.96
C GLN A 187 -17.86 26.85 15.49
N MET A 188 -16.64 26.87 16.01
CA MET A 188 -16.39 26.88 17.46
C MET A 188 -16.21 28.29 18.03
N HIS A 189 -15.44 29.15 17.35
CA HIS A 189 -15.10 30.49 17.82
C HIS A 189 -15.88 31.61 17.12
N GLY A 190 -16.66 31.30 16.09
CA GLY A 190 -17.41 32.27 15.31
C GLY A 190 -16.56 33.24 14.48
N THR A 191 -15.23 33.03 14.42
CA THR A 191 -14.31 33.87 13.66
C THR A 191 -14.57 33.75 12.17
N GLU A 192 -14.81 34.87 11.50
CA GLU A 192 -14.98 34.96 10.04
C GLU A 192 -13.65 35.37 9.41
N GLN A 193 -13.23 34.62 8.39
CA GLN A 193 -11.96 34.82 7.67
C GLN A 193 -12.18 34.55 6.17
N SER A 194 -11.22 34.96 5.35
CA SER A 194 -11.22 34.70 3.91
C SER A 194 -9.95 33.96 3.52
N ILE A 195 -10.08 32.86 2.78
CA ILE A 195 -8.97 32.10 2.20
C ILE A 195 -8.71 32.65 0.80
N GLU A 196 -7.58 33.35 0.62
CA GLU A 196 -7.22 34.03 -0.63
C GLU A 196 -6.12 33.29 -1.41
N SER A 197 -5.35 32.44 -0.72
CA SER A 197 -4.25 31.66 -1.30
C SER A 197 -4.32 30.19 -0.88
N LEU A 198 -3.60 29.33 -1.59
CA LEU A 198 -3.52 27.92 -1.23
C LEU A 198 -2.89 27.69 0.15
N GLU A 199 -1.97 28.56 0.58
CA GLU A 199 -1.30 28.50 1.89
C GLU A 199 -2.20 28.94 3.04
N ASP A 200 -3.27 29.70 2.75
CA ASP A 200 -4.22 30.15 3.75
C ASP A 200 -5.01 28.98 4.34
N PHE A 201 -5.20 27.89 3.61
CA PHE A 201 -5.80 26.68 4.17
C PHE A 201 -4.99 26.19 5.38
N GLU A 202 -3.65 26.19 5.31
CA GLU A 202 -2.81 25.81 6.43
C GLU A 202 -2.63 26.92 7.47
N ASN A 203 -2.47 28.18 7.04
CA ASN A 203 -2.15 29.29 7.96
C ASN A 203 -3.37 29.80 8.74
N LYS A 204 -4.53 29.87 8.09
CA LYS A 204 -5.77 30.41 8.66
C LYS A 204 -6.66 29.30 9.23
N CYS A 205 -6.69 28.14 8.56
CA CYS A 205 -7.57 27.01 8.91
C CYS A 205 -6.87 25.64 9.06
N PRO A 206 -5.77 25.52 9.82
CA PRO A 206 -4.88 24.35 9.82
C PRO A 206 -5.58 23.01 10.10
N GLU A 207 -6.61 23.02 10.94
CA GLU A 207 -7.35 21.83 11.39
C GLU A 207 -8.87 21.97 11.11
N GLY A 208 -9.22 22.78 10.10
CA GLY A 208 -10.60 23.13 9.73
C GLY A 208 -11.21 24.25 10.57
N GLY A 209 -10.85 24.40 11.84
CA GLY A 209 -11.22 25.59 12.62
C GLY A 209 -10.26 26.77 12.39
N CYS A 210 -10.53 27.91 13.02
CA CYS A 210 -9.62 29.05 12.93
C CYS A 210 -8.26 28.75 13.59
N ASN A 211 -7.25 29.56 13.29
CA ASN A 211 -5.90 29.44 13.85
C ASN A 211 -5.77 29.69 15.37
N GLN A 212 -6.87 29.94 16.09
CA GLN A 212 -6.87 30.04 17.55
C GLN A 212 -6.78 28.66 18.19
N LEU A 213 -6.21 28.56 19.39
CA LEU A 213 -6.17 27.32 20.15
C LEU A 213 -7.59 26.90 20.56
N CYS A 214 -7.89 25.60 20.49
CA CYS A 214 -9.22 25.07 20.81
C CYS A 214 -9.66 25.40 22.25
N GLY A 215 -8.77 25.29 23.25
CA GLY A 215 -9.05 25.72 24.62
C GLY A 215 -10.03 24.82 25.41
N ALA A 216 -10.69 23.85 24.79
CA ALA A 216 -11.61 22.91 25.45
C ALA A 216 -10.92 22.10 26.56
N ARG A 217 -11.63 21.81 27.66
CA ARG A 217 -11.10 21.01 28.78
C ARG A 217 -11.23 19.51 28.48
N MET A 218 -10.10 18.81 28.50
CA MET A 218 -10.01 17.35 28.35
C MET A 218 -10.31 16.64 29.69
N ASP A 219 -10.54 15.33 29.66
CA ASP A 219 -10.81 14.48 30.86
C ASP A 219 -9.72 14.58 31.93
N CYS A 220 -8.48 14.83 31.52
CA CYS A 220 -7.37 15.02 32.46
C CYS A 220 -7.33 16.42 33.12
N GLY A 221 -8.31 17.28 32.81
CA GLY A 221 -8.41 18.66 33.31
C GLY A 221 -7.57 19.69 32.54
N HIS A 222 -6.67 19.25 31.65
CA HIS A 222 -5.88 20.15 30.81
C HIS A 222 -6.69 20.70 29.64
N THR A 223 -6.39 21.93 29.21
CA THR A 223 -6.95 22.49 27.98
C THR A 223 -6.30 21.89 26.73
N CYS A 224 -7.09 21.67 25.69
CA CYS A 224 -6.66 21.20 24.38
C CYS A 224 -5.56 22.14 23.82
N TRP A 225 -4.51 21.53 23.28
CA TRP A 225 -3.31 22.22 22.78
C TRP A 225 -3.30 22.37 21.26
N LYS A 226 -4.26 21.74 20.56
CA LYS A 226 -4.39 21.82 19.10
C LYS A 226 -5.02 23.17 18.69
N PRO A 227 -4.75 23.61 17.45
CA PRO A 227 -5.58 24.61 16.79
C PRO A 227 -7.06 24.19 16.80
N CYS A 228 -7.95 25.15 16.63
CA CYS A 228 -9.38 24.89 16.60
C CYS A 228 -9.72 23.83 15.54
N HIS A 229 -10.54 22.85 15.92
CA HIS A 229 -10.90 21.72 15.05
C HIS A 229 -12.35 21.31 15.28
N ALA A 230 -13.04 20.84 14.23
CA ALA A 230 -14.44 20.40 14.31
C ALA A 230 -14.59 18.87 14.34
N TYR A 231 -13.59 18.12 13.88
CA TYR A 231 -13.67 16.66 13.74
C TYR A 231 -13.60 15.87 15.06
N ASP A 232 -13.01 16.42 16.14
CA ASP A 232 -12.90 15.75 17.45
C ASP A 232 -13.53 16.59 18.57
N LEU A 233 -14.86 16.60 18.65
CA LEU A 233 -15.60 17.31 19.70
C LEU A 233 -15.34 16.71 21.10
N LEU A 234 -15.05 15.41 21.17
CA LEU A 234 -14.87 14.69 22.44
C LEU A 234 -13.43 14.76 22.97
N HIS A 235 -12.48 15.33 22.22
CA HIS A 235 -11.10 15.50 22.62
C HIS A 235 -10.46 14.21 23.15
N LYS A 236 -10.68 13.11 22.43
CA LYS A 236 -10.21 11.77 22.83
C LYS A 236 -8.69 11.63 22.67
N ASP A 237 -8.05 12.57 21.99
CA ASP A 237 -6.62 12.57 21.80
C ASP A 237 -5.83 12.64 23.14
N PRO A 238 -4.72 11.89 23.24
CA PRO A 238 -3.94 11.85 24.46
C PRO A 238 -3.28 13.21 24.77
N CYS A 239 -3.51 13.70 26.00
CA CYS A 239 -2.95 14.95 26.48
C CYS A 239 -1.40 14.96 26.49
N LYS A 240 -0.81 15.91 25.75
CA LYS A 240 0.66 16.08 25.65
C LYS A 240 1.26 17.07 26.67
N LYS A 241 0.44 17.70 27.53
CA LYS A 241 0.93 18.62 28.56
C LYS A 241 1.73 17.88 29.65
N PRO A 242 2.65 18.56 30.36
CA PRO A 242 3.35 17.96 31.49
C PRO A 242 2.36 17.49 32.55
N CYS A 243 2.65 16.36 33.19
CA CYS A 243 1.78 15.82 34.22
C CYS A 243 1.83 16.68 35.50
N ALA A 244 0.67 17.11 35.99
CA ALA A 244 0.55 17.89 37.23
C ALA A 244 0.56 17.02 38.51
N LYS A 245 0.65 15.69 38.38
CA LYS A 245 0.62 14.76 39.53
C LYS A 245 1.95 14.75 40.26
N VAL A 246 1.87 14.62 41.58
CA VAL A 246 3.01 14.40 42.47
C VAL A 246 3.06 12.94 42.92
N CYS A 247 4.25 12.45 43.25
CA CYS A 247 4.38 11.08 43.77
C CYS A 247 3.83 10.93 45.19
N SER A 248 3.35 9.73 45.52
CA SER A 248 2.70 9.42 46.80
C SER A 248 3.64 9.35 48.02
N SER A 249 4.93 9.67 47.85
CA SER A 249 5.85 9.79 48.98
C SER A 249 5.60 11.09 49.76
N ASP A 250 6.01 11.14 51.02
CA ASP A 250 5.94 12.35 51.87
C ASP A 250 6.58 13.60 51.24
N LEU A 251 7.55 13.41 50.34
CA LEU A 251 8.29 14.48 49.66
C LEU A 251 7.60 15.03 48.39
N GLN A 252 6.50 14.41 47.94
CA GLN A 252 5.62 14.89 46.87
C GLN A 252 6.32 15.43 45.60
N HIS A 253 7.29 14.69 45.06
CA HIS A 253 8.01 15.11 43.85
C HIS A 253 7.10 15.22 42.62
N PRO A 254 7.27 16.25 41.77
CA PRO A 254 6.50 16.43 40.54
C PRO A 254 6.87 15.40 39.47
N CYS A 255 5.85 14.88 38.77
CA CYS A 255 6.05 13.94 37.68
C CYS A 255 6.71 14.60 36.46
N LYS A 256 7.75 13.98 35.90
CA LYS A 256 8.44 14.46 34.68
C LYS A 256 7.85 13.92 33.37
N LYS A 257 6.81 13.09 33.44
CA LYS A 257 6.17 12.47 32.27
C LYS A 257 5.06 13.36 31.70
N LYS A 258 4.57 13.00 30.51
CA LYS A 258 3.38 13.60 29.91
C LYS A 258 2.12 13.16 30.65
N CYS A 259 1.07 13.97 30.60
CA CYS A 259 -0.18 13.71 31.31
C CYS A 259 -0.87 12.41 30.85
N SER A 260 -0.75 12.03 29.57
CA SER A 260 -1.30 10.79 29.03
C SER A 260 -0.52 9.53 29.43
N GLU A 261 0.67 9.68 30.01
CA GLU A 261 1.50 8.55 30.43
C GLU A 261 1.23 8.22 31.89
N GLU A 262 1.13 6.93 32.21
CA GLU A 262 1.04 6.52 33.61
C GLU A 262 2.30 6.95 34.37
N CYS A 263 2.11 7.72 35.44
CA CYS A 263 3.20 8.30 36.23
C CYS A 263 4.17 7.24 36.74
N GLY A 264 3.67 6.05 37.10
CA GLY A 264 4.47 4.95 37.63
C GLY A 264 5.21 5.32 38.91
N ALA A 265 6.22 4.53 39.26
CA ALA A 265 7.01 4.72 40.47
C ALA A 265 7.97 5.92 40.37
N CYS A 266 8.14 6.65 41.47
CA CYS A 266 9.03 7.81 41.52
C CYS A 266 10.51 7.41 41.58
N LEU A 267 11.28 7.85 40.58
CA LEU A 267 12.72 7.57 40.45
C LEU A 267 13.62 8.70 40.96
N VAL A 268 13.06 9.74 41.58
CA VAL A 268 13.86 10.81 42.20
C VAL A 268 14.68 10.22 43.34
N LEU A 269 15.99 10.50 43.36
CA LEU A 269 16.90 9.97 44.36
C LEU A 269 16.81 10.78 45.65
N VAL A 270 16.55 10.11 46.78
CA VAL A 270 16.45 10.70 48.12
C VAL A 270 17.42 9.99 49.07
N ASP A 271 17.97 10.74 50.03
CA ASP A 271 18.82 10.18 51.08
C ASP A 271 17.98 9.38 52.08
N LYS A 272 18.30 8.09 52.25
CA LYS A 272 17.65 7.19 53.20
C LYS A 272 18.66 6.71 54.22
N THR A 273 18.35 6.88 55.50
CA THR A 273 19.16 6.36 56.60
C THR A 273 18.78 4.91 56.87
N LEU A 274 19.74 4.01 56.65
CA LEU A 274 19.55 2.56 56.80
C LEU A 274 19.65 2.14 58.28
N PRO A 275 19.11 0.97 58.66
CA PRO A 275 19.20 0.46 60.05
C PRO A 275 20.63 0.33 60.59
N CYS A 276 21.63 0.20 59.72
CA CYS A 276 23.04 0.18 60.09
C CYS A 276 23.64 1.58 60.39
N GLY A 277 22.82 2.64 60.40
CA GLY A 277 23.19 4.02 60.71
C GLY A 277 23.83 4.80 59.54
N HIS A 278 23.94 4.20 58.35
CA HIS A 278 24.53 4.84 57.17
C HIS A 278 23.45 5.38 56.22
N SER A 279 23.71 6.52 55.58
CA SER A 279 22.83 7.11 54.57
C SER A 279 23.19 6.67 53.15
N LYS A 280 22.17 6.38 52.33
CA LYS A 280 22.32 6.06 50.89
C LYS A 280 21.27 6.81 50.07
N ARG A 281 21.68 7.40 48.94
CA ARG A 281 20.77 7.92 47.92
C ARG A 281 20.17 6.80 47.09
N ASP A 282 18.85 6.69 47.09
CA ASP A 282 18.13 5.68 46.31
C ASP A 282 16.75 6.20 45.84
N ALA A 283 16.11 5.49 44.92
CA ALA A 283 14.84 5.91 44.32
C ALA A 283 13.73 6.09 45.38
N CYS A 284 13.01 7.20 45.31
CA CYS A 284 12.02 7.63 46.29
C CYS A 284 10.98 6.55 46.62
N HIS A 285 10.47 5.82 45.62
CA HIS A 285 9.45 4.77 45.80
C HIS A 285 9.91 3.53 46.60
N LEU A 286 11.23 3.30 46.75
CA LEU A 286 11.72 2.09 47.42
C LEU A 286 11.56 2.18 48.94
N PRO A 287 11.02 1.18 49.63
CA PRO A 287 11.01 1.17 51.10
C PRO A 287 12.44 0.98 51.64
N VAL A 288 12.76 1.54 52.81
CA VAL A 288 14.12 1.56 53.39
C VAL A 288 14.67 0.15 53.60
N GLU A 289 13.79 -0.81 53.88
CA GLU A 289 14.08 -2.22 54.12
C GLU A 289 14.64 -2.93 52.87
N SER A 290 14.28 -2.45 51.68
CA SER A 290 14.74 -3.01 50.40
C SER A 290 16.13 -2.49 49.97
N VAL A 291 16.69 -1.55 50.73
CA VAL A 291 17.92 -0.82 50.37
C VAL A 291 19.11 -1.38 51.16
N PHE A 292 20.03 -2.04 50.46
CA PHE A 292 21.27 -2.54 51.06
C PHE A 292 22.34 -1.45 51.20
N CYS A 293 23.09 -1.49 52.29
CA CYS A 293 24.20 -0.57 52.53
C CYS A 293 25.37 -0.83 51.57
N ILE A 294 25.98 0.24 51.07
CA ILE A 294 27.14 0.18 50.17
C ILE A 294 28.47 0.45 50.87
N GLN A 295 28.43 0.85 52.15
CA GLN A 295 29.63 1.15 52.92
C GLN A 295 30.45 -0.11 53.17
N ALA A 296 31.77 0.01 53.10
CA ALA A 296 32.68 -1.09 53.34
C ALA A 296 32.57 -1.60 54.78
N CYS A 297 32.65 -2.92 54.96
CA CYS A 297 32.68 -3.53 56.28
C CYS A 297 33.99 -3.17 56.99
N LYS A 298 33.90 -2.71 58.26
CA LYS A 298 35.06 -2.35 59.08
C LYS A 298 35.72 -3.55 59.80
N LYS A 299 35.26 -4.79 59.55
CA LYS A 299 35.79 -6.01 60.20
C LYS A 299 37.07 -6.49 59.51
N VAL A 300 37.99 -7.09 60.26
CA VAL A 300 39.22 -7.71 59.75
C VAL A 300 39.03 -9.23 59.70
N LEU A 301 39.38 -9.87 58.58
CA LEU A 301 39.28 -11.31 58.38
C LEU A 301 40.38 -12.05 59.17
N PRO A 302 40.22 -13.36 59.46
CA PRO A 302 41.21 -14.15 60.21
C PRO A 302 42.62 -14.18 59.60
N CYS A 303 42.73 -13.96 58.28
CA CYS A 303 44.02 -13.85 57.58
C CYS A 303 44.70 -12.47 57.74
N GLY A 304 44.19 -11.59 58.63
CA GLY A 304 44.74 -10.26 58.91
C GLY A 304 44.38 -9.16 57.90
N HIS A 305 43.54 -9.45 56.89
CA HIS A 305 43.17 -8.50 55.84
C HIS A 305 41.80 -7.86 56.10
N PRO A 306 41.58 -6.58 55.70
CA PRO A 306 40.28 -5.92 55.86
C PRO A 306 39.21 -6.59 55.01
N CYS A 307 38.01 -6.73 55.57
CA CYS A 307 36.87 -7.32 54.88
C CYS A 307 36.45 -6.45 53.69
N LYS A 308 36.32 -7.06 52.50
CA LYS A 308 35.84 -6.38 51.29
C LYS A 308 34.32 -6.38 51.12
N LEU A 309 33.57 -7.01 52.03
CA LEU A 309 32.12 -7.07 51.94
C LEU A 309 31.49 -5.75 52.36
N LYS A 310 30.22 -5.57 51.98
CA LYS A 310 29.42 -4.42 52.38
C LYS A 310 28.87 -4.61 53.79
N CYS A 311 28.67 -3.50 54.49
CA CYS A 311 28.07 -3.46 55.81
C CYS A 311 26.72 -4.20 55.84
N GLY A 312 26.58 -5.21 56.70
CA GLY A 312 25.37 -6.05 56.82
C GLY A 312 25.47 -7.44 56.15
N GLN A 313 26.51 -7.73 55.37
CA GLN A 313 26.75 -9.07 54.82
C GLN A 313 27.53 -9.96 55.81
N ASP A 314 27.22 -11.26 55.85
CA ASP A 314 27.94 -12.21 56.70
C ASP A 314 29.41 -12.34 56.25
N CYS A 315 30.31 -11.92 57.14
CA CYS A 315 31.75 -11.86 56.89
C CYS A 315 32.46 -13.20 57.10
N SER A 316 31.80 -14.17 57.73
CA SER A 316 32.39 -15.47 58.07
C SER A 316 32.33 -16.47 56.92
N ALA A 317 31.51 -16.22 55.90
CA ALA A 317 31.18 -17.16 54.83
C ALA A 317 32.06 -17.05 53.57
N GLN A 318 33.00 -16.10 53.48
CA GLN A 318 33.76 -15.80 52.26
C GLN A 318 35.28 -15.91 52.44
N LYS A 319 35.95 -16.61 51.51
CA LYS A 319 37.42 -16.71 51.44
C LYS A 319 38.04 -15.34 51.09
N CYS A 320 39.24 -15.04 51.61
CA CYS A 320 39.85 -13.72 51.46
C CYS A 320 40.27 -13.38 50.01
N SER A 321 39.63 -12.37 49.43
CA SER A 321 39.91 -11.84 48.08
C SER A 321 40.83 -10.61 48.07
N PHE A 322 41.57 -10.36 49.15
CA PHE A 322 42.56 -9.28 49.19
C PHE A 322 43.62 -9.51 48.11
N PRO A 323 43.94 -8.50 47.26
CA PRO A 323 44.80 -8.70 46.11
C PRO A 323 46.25 -8.75 46.60
N VAL A 324 46.87 -9.92 46.49
CA VAL A 324 48.29 -10.10 46.75
C VAL A 324 48.98 -10.27 45.41
N THR A 325 50.09 -9.57 45.20
CA THR A 325 50.94 -9.78 44.03
C THR A 325 51.84 -10.96 44.33
N ARG A 326 51.68 -12.04 43.56
CA ARG A 326 52.56 -13.21 43.64
C ARG A 326 53.14 -13.50 42.26
N VAL A 327 54.38 -13.94 42.22
CA VAL A 327 55.04 -14.39 40.99
C VAL A 327 54.48 -15.77 40.64
N LEU A 328 53.93 -15.91 39.44
CA LEU A 328 53.44 -17.20 38.95
C LEU A 328 54.61 -18.12 38.65
N THR A 329 54.64 -19.29 39.31
CA THR A 329 55.75 -20.25 39.22
C THR A 329 55.92 -20.87 37.82
N GLY A 330 54.89 -20.83 36.96
CA GLY A 330 54.95 -21.40 35.60
C GLY A 330 55.41 -20.45 34.48
N CYS A 331 55.20 -19.12 34.61
CA CYS A 331 55.50 -18.17 33.55
C CYS A 331 56.29 -16.93 34.00
N GLY A 332 56.63 -16.82 35.29
CA GLY A 332 57.43 -15.72 35.85
C GLY A 332 56.73 -14.35 35.90
N HIS A 333 55.47 -14.26 35.44
CA HIS A 333 54.72 -13.01 35.46
C HIS A 333 54.16 -12.71 36.86
N ASN A 334 54.16 -11.43 37.21
CA ASN A 334 53.48 -10.92 38.40
C ASN A 334 51.97 -10.94 38.16
N ALA A 335 51.24 -11.66 39.00
CA ALA A 335 49.79 -11.67 38.98
C ALA A 335 49.24 -11.17 40.31
N GLN A 336 48.33 -10.19 40.24
CA GLN A 336 47.47 -9.87 41.37
C GLN A 336 46.39 -10.95 41.47
N MET A 337 46.39 -11.68 42.57
CA MET A 337 45.44 -12.74 42.84
C MET A 337 44.84 -12.59 44.24
N ALA A 338 43.73 -13.27 44.50
CA ALA A 338 43.15 -13.31 45.84
C ALA A 338 44.11 -14.02 46.82
N CYS A 339 44.24 -13.49 48.04
CA CYS A 339 45.02 -14.09 49.11
C CYS A 339 44.71 -15.58 49.35
N SER A 340 43.44 -15.99 49.16
CA SER A 340 43.00 -17.38 49.29
C SER A 340 43.32 -18.29 48.10
N THR A 341 43.87 -17.75 47.00
CA THR A 341 44.18 -18.52 45.78
C THR A 341 45.66 -18.90 45.76
N PRO A 342 46.00 -20.20 45.60
CA PRO A 342 47.38 -20.63 45.41
C PRO A 342 47.92 -20.14 44.05
N PRO A 343 49.20 -19.74 43.95
CA PRO A 343 49.82 -19.32 42.68
C PRO A 343 49.83 -20.40 41.59
N SER A 344 49.76 -21.68 41.96
CA SER A 344 49.73 -22.82 41.03
C SER A 344 48.46 -22.90 40.19
N ASP A 345 47.34 -22.40 40.72
CA ASP A 345 46.03 -22.54 40.09
C ASP A 345 45.64 -21.30 39.27
N PHE A 346 46.51 -20.29 39.25
CA PHE A 346 46.23 -19.00 38.67
C PHE A 346 46.75 -18.90 37.23
N LYS A 347 45.80 -18.83 36.28
CA LYS A 347 46.09 -18.66 34.85
C LYS A 347 46.55 -17.23 34.56
N CYS A 348 47.75 -17.08 33.99
CA CYS A 348 48.33 -15.77 33.68
C CYS A 348 47.54 -14.97 32.63
N VAL A 349 47.11 -13.75 33.00
CA VAL A 349 46.32 -12.84 32.15
C VAL A 349 47.14 -11.77 31.42
N THR A 350 48.47 -11.75 31.58
CA THR A 350 49.34 -10.79 30.89
C THR A 350 49.16 -10.93 29.39
N ILE A 351 48.84 -9.82 28.70
CA ILE A 351 48.68 -9.81 27.24
C ILE A 351 50.07 -9.92 26.63
N VAL A 352 50.24 -10.93 25.79
CA VAL A 352 51.46 -11.19 25.04
C VAL A 352 51.08 -11.46 23.59
N GLU A 353 51.96 -11.11 22.67
CA GLU A 353 51.77 -11.43 21.26
C GLU A 353 52.15 -12.89 21.03
N LYS A 354 51.19 -13.73 20.63
CA LYS A 354 51.46 -15.13 20.30
C LYS A 354 51.19 -15.39 18.83
N LYS A 355 52.02 -16.26 18.25
CA LYS A 355 51.88 -16.73 16.88
C LYS A 355 51.14 -18.07 16.86
N TRP A 356 50.02 -18.13 16.16
CA TRP A 356 49.27 -19.38 16.01
C TRP A 356 50.00 -20.32 15.03
N PRO A 357 50.46 -21.51 15.46
CA PRO A 357 51.34 -22.35 14.66
C PRO A 357 50.71 -22.81 13.33
N ASN A 358 49.40 -23.02 13.32
CA ASN A 358 48.70 -23.51 12.14
C ASN A 358 48.50 -22.45 11.05
N CYS A 359 48.41 -21.15 11.40
CA CYS A 359 48.05 -20.09 10.44
C CYS A 359 49.04 -18.93 10.39
N ASN A 360 50.07 -18.95 11.25
CA ASN A 360 51.08 -17.91 11.41
C ASN A 360 50.53 -16.50 11.73
N HIS A 361 49.26 -16.38 12.11
CA HIS A 361 48.70 -15.12 12.57
C HIS A 361 49.22 -14.74 13.95
N LEU A 362 49.64 -13.48 14.05
CA LEU A 362 49.98 -12.81 15.30
C LEU A 362 48.68 -12.26 15.91
N VAL A 363 48.41 -12.67 17.14
CA VAL A 363 47.23 -12.24 17.89
C VAL A 363 47.67 -11.90 19.32
N GLU A 364 47.31 -10.70 19.77
CA GLU A 364 47.47 -10.29 21.16
C GLU A 364 46.50 -11.09 22.04
N THR A 365 47.04 -11.90 22.95
CA THR A 365 46.23 -12.79 23.79
C THR A 365 46.87 -12.96 25.17
N VAL A 366 46.11 -13.52 26.11
CA VAL A 366 46.62 -13.81 27.45
C VAL A 366 47.73 -14.87 27.44
N CYS A 367 48.73 -14.72 28.30
CA CYS A 367 49.87 -15.62 28.42
C CYS A 367 49.45 -17.07 28.71
N SER A 368 48.40 -17.31 29.47
CA SER A 368 47.86 -18.66 29.71
C SER A 368 47.08 -19.26 28.54
N MET A 369 46.94 -18.55 27.42
CA MET A 369 46.21 -19.05 26.25
C MET A 369 47.00 -20.19 25.59
N ASP A 370 46.35 -21.35 25.49
CA ASP A 370 46.86 -22.51 24.77
C ASP A 370 46.63 -22.31 23.27
N VAL A 371 47.67 -21.92 22.53
CA VAL A 371 47.59 -21.65 21.09
C VAL A 371 47.61 -22.91 20.23
N GLU A 372 47.96 -24.07 20.80
CA GLU A 372 48.03 -25.34 20.07
C GLU A 372 46.64 -25.95 19.94
N ASN A 373 45.84 -25.89 21.02
CA ASN A 373 44.48 -26.45 21.04
C ASN A 373 43.37 -25.42 20.79
N THR A 374 43.68 -24.12 20.74
CA THR A 374 42.67 -23.07 20.54
C THR A 374 42.66 -22.57 19.09
N PRO A 375 41.50 -22.52 18.40
CA PRO A 375 41.39 -22.01 17.04
C PRO A 375 41.75 -20.51 16.94
N CYS A 376 42.40 -20.10 15.84
CA CYS A 376 42.79 -18.70 15.62
C CYS A 376 41.57 -17.76 15.51
N PRO A 377 41.51 -16.67 16.30
CA PRO A 377 40.35 -15.75 16.32
C PRO A 377 40.37 -14.66 15.23
N LYS A 378 41.45 -14.52 14.45
CA LYS A 378 41.56 -13.45 13.44
C LYS A 378 40.44 -13.55 12.38
N PRO A 379 39.76 -12.46 11.99
CA PRO A 379 38.64 -12.52 11.05
C PRO A 379 39.10 -12.97 9.64
N CYS A 380 38.28 -13.76 8.96
CA CYS A 380 38.62 -14.33 7.66
C CYS A 380 38.52 -13.31 6.51
N LYS A 381 37.41 -12.56 6.45
CA LYS A 381 37.13 -11.48 5.47
C LYS A 381 37.24 -11.85 3.97
N THR A 382 37.45 -13.11 3.62
CA THR A 382 37.48 -13.59 2.22
C THR A 382 36.09 -13.55 1.61
N GLU A 383 35.99 -13.19 0.33
CA GLU A 383 34.74 -13.27 -0.44
C GLU A 383 34.38 -14.72 -0.73
N LEU A 384 33.12 -15.09 -0.45
CA LEU A 384 32.62 -16.43 -0.66
C LEU A 384 32.25 -16.62 -2.14
N PRO A 385 32.88 -17.54 -2.88
CA PRO A 385 32.69 -17.68 -4.33
C PRO A 385 31.26 -18.06 -4.74
N ASP A 386 30.50 -18.75 -3.89
CA ASP A 386 29.13 -19.18 -4.21
C ASP A 386 28.07 -18.05 -4.07
N CYS A 387 28.40 -16.94 -3.40
CA CYS A 387 27.42 -15.87 -3.14
C CYS A 387 27.94 -14.42 -3.20
N GLY A 388 29.25 -14.20 -3.34
CA GLY A 388 29.86 -12.87 -3.38
C GLY A 388 29.86 -12.14 -2.02
N HIS A 389 29.41 -12.78 -0.94
CA HIS A 389 29.41 -12.18 0.39
C HIS A 389 30.73 -12.39 1.12
N LEU A 390 31.14 -11.41 1.93
CA LEU A 390 32.30 -11.53 2.83
C LEU A 390 32.05 -12.56 3.94
N CYS A 391 33.03 -13.45 4.16
CA CYS A 391 33.01 -14.44 5.21
C CYS A 391 33.04 -13.77 6.61
N MET A 392 31.99 -14.00 7.39
CA MET A 392 31.85 -13.50 8.77
C MET A 392 32.54 -14.38 9.83
N GLY A 393 33.27 -15.42 9.41
CA GLY A 393 33.96 -16.34 10.31
C GLY A 393 35.37 -15.91 10.70
N THR A 394 35.99 -16.64 11.61
CA THR A 394 37.40 -16.49 11.98
C THR A 394 38.30 -17.47 11.20
N CYS A 395 39.61 -17.21 11.18
CA CYS A 395 40.63 -18.04 10.54
C CYS A 395 40.58 -19.49 11.05
N GLY A 396 40.41 -19.69 12.36
CA GLY A 396 40.26 -21.02 12.97
C GLY A 396 39.00 -21.75 12.52
N GLN A 397 37.87 -21.05 12.43
CA GLN A 397 36.62 -21.62 11.90
C GLN A 397 36.72 -21.94 10.41
N CYS A 398 37.51 -21.15 9.67
CA CYS A 398 37.67 -21.32 8.23
C CYS A 398 38.84 -22.27 7.86
N ARG A 399 39.42 -22.99 8.83
CA ARG A 399 40.61 -23.84 8.66
C ARG A 399 41.69 -23.17 7.81
N ASN A 400 42.02 -21.91 8.15
CA ASN A 400 42.96 -21.05 7.42
C ASN A 400 42.55 -20.69 6.00
N GLY A 401 41.25 -20.50 5.77
CA GLY A 401 40.72 -20.13 4.45
C GLY A 401 40.59 -21.31 3.48
N ARG A 402 40.78 -22.56 3.95
CA ARG A 402 40.58 -23.75 3.11
C ARG A 402 39.12 -24.14 2.99
N ILE A 403 38.32 -23.90 4.03
CA ILE A 403 36.88 -24.21 4.06
C ILE A 403 36.19 -23.08 4.83
N HIS A 404 35.45 -22.22 4.15
CA HIS A 404 34.72 -21.14 4.81
C HIS A 404 33.40 -21.62 5.42
N ILE A 405 32.92 -20.90 6.45
CA ILE A 405 31.59 -21.13 7.02
C ILE A 405 30.48 -20.72 6.04
N GLN A 406 29.31 -21.32 6.18
CA GLN A 406 28.14 -20.98 5.37
C GLN A 406 27.71 -19.52 5.60
N CYS A 407 27.26 -18.86 4.53
CA CYS A 407 26.79 -17.49 4.60
C CYS A 407 25.54 -17.38 5.51
N LYS A 408 25.55 -16.42 6.43
CA LYS A 408 24.43 -16.15 7.35
C LYS A 408 23.61 -14.90 6.98
N LYS A 409 23.94 -14.23 5.87
CA LYS A 409 23.15 -13.11 5.35
C LYS A 409 21.82 -13.62 4.80
N ASP A 410 20.79 -12.78 4.85
CA ASP A 410 19.51 -13.08 4.22
C ASP A 410 19.68 -13.15 2.71
N CYS A 411 19.07 -14.14 2.08
CA CYS A 411 19.01 -14.21 0.63
C CYS A 411 18.02 -13.15 0.13
N LYS A 412 18.33 -12.48 -0.98
CA LYS A 412 17.41 -11.59 -1.71
C LYS A 412 17.32 -11.96 -3.19
N ARG A 413 17.74 -13.19 -3.54
CA ARG A 413 17.66 -13.68 -4.91
C ARG A 413 16.19 -13.95 -5.26
N ILE A 414 15.81 -13.64 -6.49
CA ILE A 414 14.50 -14.01 -7.04
C ILE A 414 14.54 -15.48 -7.44
N LEU A 415 13.60 -16.27 -6.92
CA LEU A 415 13.46 -17.70 -7.23
C LEU A 415 12.86 -17.89 -8.62
N VAL A 416 12.98 -19.10 -9.20
CA VAL A 416 12.39 -19.44 -10.52
C VAL A 416 10.89 -19.13 -10.63
N CYS A 417 10.17 -19.14 -9.51
CA CYS A 417 8.75 -18.78 -9.44
C CYS A 417 8.46 -17.27 -9.37
N GLY A 418 9.48 -16.42 -9.39
CA GLY A 418 9.36 -14.96 -9.31
C GLY A 418 9.29 -14.38 -7.88
N HIS A 419 9.19 -15.22 -6.85
CA HIS A 419 9.20 -14.75 -5.45
C HIS A 419 10.63 -14.48 -4.94
N GLU A 420 10.79 -13.48 -4.08
CA GLU A 420 12.02 -13.24 -3.34
C GLU A 420 12.27 -14.38 -2.33
N CYS A 421 13.51 -14.87 -2.26
CA CYS A 421 13.91 -15.90 -1.31
C CYS A 421 13.91 -15.36 0.12
N GLY A 422 13.08 -15.92 1.01
CA GLY A 422 13.02 -15.51 2.43
C GLY A 422 14.06 -16.19 3.35
N SER A 423 14.93 -17.04 2.80
CA SER A 423 15.82 -17.92 3.59
C SER A 423 17.23 -17.35 3.72
N LYS A 424 18.05 -17.94 4.60
CA LYS A 424 19.48 -17.62 4.69
C LYS A 424 20.23 -18.01 3.42
N CYS A 425 21.25 -17.24 3.08
CA CYS A 425 22.01 -17.42 1.85
C CYS A 425 22.71 -18.79 1.80
N SER A 426 22.32 -19.59 0.82
CA SER A 426 22.90 -20.89 0.50
C SER A 426 23.37 -20.93 -0.95
N LYS A 427 24.23 -21.90 -1.29
CA LYS A 427 24.73 -22.10 -2.66
C LYS A 427 23.59 -22.23 -3.68
N VAL A 428 22.57 -23.02 -3.32
CA VAL A 428 21.31 -23.15 -4.05
C VAL A 428 20.20 -22.74 -3.10
N CYS A 429 19.29 -21.87 -3.55
CA CYS A 429 18.16 -21.42 -2.72
C CYS A 429 17.20 -22.59 -2.48
N PRO A 430 16.50 -22.65 -1.33
CA PRO A 430 15.44 -23.64 -1.14
C PRO A 430 14.24 -23.35 -2.08
N PRO A 431 13.39 -24.36 -2.36
CA PRO A 431 12.12 -24.16 -3.06
C PRO A 431 11.25 -23.12 -2.35
N CYS A 432 10.41 -22.42 -3.11
CA CYS A 432 9.56 -21.37 -2.57
C CYS A 432 8.51 -21.93 -1.60
N GLU A 433 8.44 -21.38 -0.39
CA GLU A 433 7.47 -21.78 0.66
C GLU A 433 6.14 -21.00 0.62
N GLN A 434 6.00 -20.03 -0.30
CA GLN A 434 4.77 -19.25 -0.46
C GLN A 434 3.62 -20.12 -0.99
N ILE A 435 2.37 -19.72 -0.72
CA ILE A 435 1.19 -20.43 -1.24
C ILE A 435 1.13 -20.26 -2.78
N CYS A 436 0.93 -21.37 -3.49
CA CYS A 436 0.83 -21.40 -4.94
C CYS A 436 -0.42 -20.65 -5.40
N GLN A 437 -0.23 -19.61 -6.20
CA GLN A 437 -1.33 -18.82 -6.76
C GLN A 437 -1.73 -19.24 -8.18
N THR A 438 -1.11 -20.29 -8.73
CA THR A 438 -1.42 -20.79 -10.08
C THR A 438 -2.89 -21.20 -10.15
N ALA A 439 -3.59 -20.73 -11.18
CA ALA A 439 -4.99 -21.00 -11.42
C ALA A 439 -5.23 -21.12 -12.92
N CYS A 440 -6.15 -22.00 -13.30
CA CYS A 440 -6.75 -22.01 -14.63
C CYS A 440 -8.24 -21.67 -14.50
N ALA A 441 -8.96 -21.64 -15.63
CA ALA A 441 -10.40 -21.43 -15.64
C ALA A 441 -11.19 -22.56 -14.93
N HIS A 442 -10.60 -23.75 -14.78
CA HIS A 442 -11.24 -24.90 -14.10
C HIS A 442 -11.01 -24.92 -12.60
N SER A 443 -9.81 -24.57 -12.14
CA SER A 443 -9.43 -24.75 -10.73
C SER A 443 -8.28 -23.83 -10.32
N GLN A 444 -8.17 -23.61 -9.01
CA GLN A 444 -7.07 -22.88 -8.41
C GLN A 444 -6.22 -23.85 -7.58
N CYS A 445 -4.92 -23.87 -7.79
CA CYS A 445 -3.99 -24.79 -7.12
C CYS A 445 -4.04 -24.66 -5.59
N SER A 446 -4.28 -23.44 -5.07
CA SER A 446 -4.43 -23.19 -3.64
C SER A 446 -5.68 -23.82 -3.00
N ARG A 447 -6.67 -24.27 -3.78
CA ARG A 447 -7.95 -24.82 -3.28
C ARG A 447 -8.03 -26.34 -3.22
N VAL A 448 -6.93 -27.06 -3.46
CA VAL A 448 -6.95 -28.53 -3.48
C VAL A 448 -6.68 -29.09 -2.07
N ALA A 449 -7.74 -29.52 -1.38
CA ALA A 449 -7.61 -30.41 -0.23
C ALA A 449 -6.90 -31.70 -0.66
N ILE A 450 -5.83 -32.08 0.03
CA ILE A 450 -5.03 -33.28 -0.27
C ILE A 450 -5.92 -34.53 -0.08
N PRO A 451 -6.20 -35.33 -1.13
CA PRO A 451 -6.81 -36.63 -0.95
C PRO A 451 -5.69 -37.64 -0.67
N GLY A 452 -5.59 -38.09 0.57
CA GLY A 452 -4.85 -39.31 0.90
C GLY A 452 -5.62 -40.53 0.40
N HIS A 453 -5.01 -41.27 -0.53
CA HIS A 453 -5.21 -42.68 -0.89
C HIS A 453 -6.46 -43.44 -0.36
N GLY A 454 -7.28 -43.96 -1.29
CA GLY A 454 -8.03 -45.22 -1.07
C GLY A 454 -9.47 -45.27 -1.58
N GLN A 455 -9.63 -45.74 -2.83
CA GLN A 455 -10.74 -46.54 -3.40
C GLN A 455 -12.22 -46.26 -3.00
N GLN A 456 -13.02 -45.97 -4.05
CA GLN A 456 -14.43 -46.34 -4.28
C GLN A 456 -15.32 -46.70 -3.07
N LYS A 457 -16.39 -45.91 -2.83
CA LYS A 457 -17.80 -46.36 -2.97
C LYS A 457 -18.80 -45.25 -2.62
N LYS A 458 -19.99 -45.44 -3.19
CA LYS A 458 -21.17 -44.57 -3.26
C LYS A 458 -21.77 -44.20 -1.90
N SER A 459 -22.48 -43.06 -1.90
CA SER A 459 -23.66 -42.71 -1.09
C SER A 459 -23.50 -42.59 0.44
N ARG A 460 -23.78 -41.40 0.98
CA ARG A 460 -24.95 -41.08 1.85
C ARG A 460 -24.70 -39.82 2.68
N LYS A 461 -25.79 -39.05 2.80
CA LYS A 461 -26.08 -37.91 3.67
C LYS A 461 -25.24 -37.80 4.95
N GLY A 462 -24.73 -36.58 5.16
CA GLY A 462 -24.78 -35.86 6.44
C GLY A 462 -23.69 -36.16 7.46
N LYS A 463 -22.77 -35.18 7.64
CA LYS A 463 -22.31 -34.70 8.95
C LYS A 463 -21.42 -33.46 8.76
N LYS A 464 -21.91 -32.31 9.23
CA LYS A 464 -21.10 -31.09 9.40
C LYS A 464 -20.12 -31.35 10.56
N GLY A 465 -18.84 -31.55 10.23
CA GLY A 465 -17.72 -31.60 11.16
C GLY A 465 -16.92 -30.29 11.11
N LYS A 466 -16.48 -29.83 12.27
CA LYS A 466 -15.84 -28.55 12.55
C LYS A 466 -14.46 -28.37 11.86
N GLY A 467 -14.29 -27.21 11.21
CA GLY A 467 -13.05 -26.43 11.09
C GLY A 467 -11.71 -27.16 10.92
N GLY A 468 -11.45 -27.73 9.74
CA GLY A 468 -10.08 -27.94 9.25
C GLY A 468 -9.63 -26.72 8.45
N LYS A 469 -8.53 -26.07 8.85
CA LYS A 469 -7.93 -24.97 8.08
C LYS A 469 -7.50 -25.50 6.70
N GLU A 470 -8.00 -24.90 5.63
CA GLU A 470 -7.52 -25.13 4.27
C GLU A 470 -6.03 -24.73 4.20
N VAL A 471 -5.12 -25.71 4.13
CA VAL A 471 -3.69 -25.44 3.89
C VAL A 471 -3.47 -25.51 2.38
N GLY A 472 -3.30 -24.35 1.75
CA GLY A 472 -3.01 -24.25 0.32
C GLY A 472 -1.66 -24.88 -0.05
N ARG A 473 -1.54 -25.32 -1.31
CA ARG A 473 -0.32 -25.98 -1.82
C ARG A 473 0.86 -25.01 -1.90
N ILE A 474 2.07 -25.48 -1.60
CA ILE A 474 3.30 -24.69 -1.62
C ILE A 474 3.77 -24.45 -3.07
N CYS A 475 4.27 -23.26 -3.38
CA CYS A 475 4.62 -22.82 -4.74
C CYS A 475 5.83 -23.56 -5.33
N GLY A 476 6.80 -23.93 -4.48
CA GLY A 476 8.02 -24.64 -4.87
C GLY A 476 7.78 -26.05 -5.41
N ASP A 477 6.63 -26.67 -5.09
CA ASP A 477 6.27 -27.99 -5.59
C ASP A 477 5.60 -27.92 -6.97
N PRO A 478 5.98 -28.81 -7.91
CA PRO A 478 5.36 -28.83 -9.22
C PRO A 478 3.84 -29.02 -9.18
N CYS A 479 3.10 -28.17 -9.88
CA CYS A 479 1.65 -28.21 -10.03
C CYS A 479 1.22 -29.45 -10.84
N PRO A 480 0.21 -30.23 -10.40
CA PRO A 480 -0.36 -31.25 -11.25
C PRO A 480 -1.03 -30.60 -12.48
N PRO A 481 -0.95 -31.20 -13.68
CA PRO A 481 -1.70 -30.73 -14.83
C PRO A 481 -3.20 -30.70 -14.56
N CYS A 482 -3.88 -29.72 -15.13
CA CYS A 482 -5.33 -29.73 -15.21
C CYS A 482 -5.79 -30.72 -16.30
N ALA A 483 -6.34 -31.87 -15.90
CA ALA A 483 -6.77 -32.93 -16.82
C ALA A 483 -8.09 -32.64 -17.56
N GLU A 484 -8.68 -31.45 -17.36
CA GLU A 484 -9.90 -31.03 -18.06
C GLU A 484 -9.59 -30.64 -19.52
N PRO A 485 -10.54 -30.85 -20.45
CA PRO A 485 -10.41 -30.39 -21.82
C PRO A 485 -10.27 -28.86 -21.88
N CYS A 486 -9.51 -28.34 -22.84
CA CYS A 486 -9.32 -26.90 -22.97
C CYS A 486 -10.64 -26.18 -23.27
N LEU A 487 -10.94 -25.11 -22.51
CA LEU A 487 -12.13 -24.27 -22.74
C LEU A 487 -11.94 -23.27 -23.89
N ASN A 488 -10.79 -23.29 -24.57
CA ASN A 488 -10.53 -22.43 -25.73
C ASN A 488 -11.23 -22.99 -26.97
N GLN A 489 -12.54 -22.75 -27.03
CA GLN A 489 -13.41 -23.13 -28.12
C GLN A 489 -14.41 -22.01 -28.39
N CYS A 490 -14.71 -21.78 -29.66
CA CYS A 490 -15.80 -20.95 -30.15
C CYS A 490 -16.36 -21.57 -31.44
N GLU A 491 -17.36 -20.97 -32.04
CA GLU A 491 -17.99 -21.49 -33.27
C GLU A 491 -17.01 -21.57 -34.45
N HIS A 492 -15.94 -20.76 -34.44
CA HIS A 492 -14.93 -20.73 -35.49
C HIS A 492 -13.76 -21.70 -35.27
N ARG A 493 -13.52 -22.16 -34.03
CA ARG A 493 -12.39 -23.05 -33.70
C ARG A 493 -12.64 -23.83 -32.43
N LYS A 494 -12.05 -25.02 -32.33
CA LYS A 494 -12.14 -25.85 -31.12
C LYS A 494 -10.79 -26.47 -30.81
N CYS A 495 -10.22 -26.10 -29.66
CA CYS A 495 -9.03 -26.77 -29.15
C CYS A 495 -9.38 -28.22 -28.73
N THR A 496 -8.55 -29.17 -29.13
CA THR A 496 -8.71 -30.60 -28.78
C THR A 496 -7.76 -31.04 -27.66
N GLU A 497 -6.89 -30.15 -27.19
CA GLU A 497 -5.90 -30.43 -26.16
C GLU A 497 -6.46 -30.27 -24.75
N PHE A 498 -5.72 -30.79 -23.77
CA PHE A 498 -5.99 -30.57 -22.35
C PHE A 498 -5.66 -29.13 -21.94
N CYS A 499 -6.33 -28.62 -20.90
CA CYS A 499 -6.21 -27.23 -20.42
C CYS A 499 -4.77 -26.75 -20.16
N TRP A 500 -3.87 -27.65 -19.80
CA TRP A 500 -2.48 -27.33 -19.47
C TRP A 500 -1.55 -27.23 -20.69
N ARG A 501 -1.94 -27.80 -21.83
CA ARG A 501 -1.12 -27.80 -23.05
C ARG A 501 -1.26 -26.49 -23.82
N PRO A 502 -0.22 -26.02 -24.51
CA PRO A 502 -0.37 -24.96 -25.51
C PRO A 502 -1.51 -25.31 -26.46
N CYS A 503 -2.38 -24.34 -26.73
CA CYS A 503 -3.52 -24.59 -27.61
C CYS A 503 -3.02 -24.83 -29.04
N ASN A 504 -3.59 -25.82 -29.71
CA ASN A 504 -3.36 -26.13 -31.12
C ASN A 504 -4.17 -25.26 -32.09
N VAL A 505 -4.76 -24.17 -31.59
CA VAL A 505 -5.61 -23.25 -32.37
C VAL A 505 -5.15 -21.82 -32.11
N GLU A 506 -5.08 -21.02 -33.17
CA GLU A 506 -4.75 -19.59 -33.08
C GLU A 506 -5.90 -18.76 -32.48
N PRO A 507 -5.63 -17.56 -31.92
CA PRO A 507 -6.67 -16.68 -31.38
C PRO A 507 -7.74 -16.25 -32.42
N CYS A 508 -8.99 -16.02 -31.99
CA CYS A 508 -10.02 -15.45 -32.88
C CYS A 508 -9.75 -13.98 -33.05
N ASN A 509 -9.80 -13.54 -34.29
CA ASN A 509 -9.91 -12.12 -34.63
C ASN A 509 -11.31 -11.73 -35.14
N GLN A 510 -12.24 -12.70 -35.20
CA GLN A 510 -13.63 -12.46 -35.57
C GLN A 510 -14.34 -11.62 -34.49
N PRO A 511 -15.18 -10.65 -34.88
CA PRO A 511 -15.96 -9.85 -33.94
C PRO A 511 -16.90 -10.74 -33.13
N CYS A 512 -17.20 -10.31 -31.91
CA CYS A 512 -18.12 -11.05 -31.05
C CYS A 512 -19.56 -10.90 -31.57
N GLN A 513 -20.22 -12.02 -31.91
CA GLN A 513 -21.61 -12.03 -32.35
C GLN A 513 -22.61 -12.06 -31.17
N LYS A 514 -22.12 -12.02 -29.92
CA LYS A 514 -23.00 -11.98 -28.76
C LYS A 514 -23.68 -10.62 -28.65
N LEU A 515 -24.97 -10.68 -28.40
CA LEU A 515 -25.78 -9.53 -28.07
C LEU A 515 -25.60 -9.25 -26.58
N LEU A 516 -25.21 -8.02 -26.25
CA LEU A 516 -25.13 -7.60 -24.87
C LEU A 516 -26.57 -7.47 -24.33
N PRO A 517 -26.85 -7.94 -23.10
CA PRO A 517 -28.12 -7.71 -22.45
C PRO A 517 -28.21 -6.23 -22.06
N CYS A 518 -28.47 -5.39 -23.05
CA CYS A 518 -28.69 -3.97 -22.88
C CYS A 518 -30.11 -3.78 -22.38
N SER A 519 -30.30 -3.73 -21.06
CA SER A 519 -31.57 -3.25 -20.53
C SER A 519 -31.66 -1.74 -20.80
N PRO A 520 -32.79 -1.22 -21.29
CA PRO A 520 -33.02 0.22 -21.19
C PRO A 520 -32.89 0.55 -19.70
N LYS A 521 -31.97 1.45 -19.35
CA LYS A 521 -31.81 1.87 -17.96
C LYS A 521 -33.18 2.33 -17.46
N LEU A 522 -33.68 1.65 -16.43
CA LEU A 522 -34.76 2.10 -15.56
C LEU A 522 -34.42 3.51 -15.06
N ASN A 523 -34.97 4.54 -15.70
CA ASN A 523 -35.13 5.87 -15.09
C ASN A 523 -36.16 6.75 -15.82
N VAL A 524 -37.31 6.19 -16.20
CA VAL A 524 -38.50 7.01 -16.48
C VAL A 524 -39.42 6.88 -15.26
N LYS A 525 -39.36 7.85 -14.36
CA LYS A 525 -40.43 8.06 -13.38
C LYS A 525 -41.70 8.37 -14.19
N LYS A 526 -42.71 7.51 -14.06
CA LYS A 526 -44.09 7.82 -14.45
C LYS A 526 -44.55 9.02 -13.63
N GLU A 527 -44.55 10.20 -14.23
CA GLU A 527 -45.42 11.28 -13.76
C GLU A 527 -46.78 11.12 -14.43
N GLU A 528 -47.81 11.14 -13.61
CA GLU A 528 -49.21 11.15 -14.02
C GLU A 528 -49.47 12.38 -14.90
N LYS A 529 -49.76 12.17 -16.18
CA LYS A 529 -50.39 13.19 -17.02
C LYS A 529 -51.84 12.80 -17.28
N GLY A 530 -52.74 13.56 -16.67
CA GLY A 530 -54.11 13.67 -17.13
C GLY A 530 -54.19 14.47 -18.43
N CYS A 531 -54.96 13.91 -19.36
CA CYS A 531 -55.76 14.52 -20.43
C CYS A 531 -55.12 15.47 -21.45
N MET A 532 -55.48 15.21 -22.72
CA MET A 532 -55.24 15.99 -23.96
C MET A 532 -53.90 15.64 -24.64
N ASP A 533 -53.82 15.08 -25.85
CA ASP A 533 -54.77 14.91 -26.95
C ASP A 533 -54.49 13.59 -27.68
N GLU A 534 -55.53 13.04 -28.30
CA GLU A 534 -55.46 11.89 -29.23
C GLU A 534 -54.84 12.38 -30.56
N ASP A 535 -54.07 11.50 -31.22
CA ASP A 535 -53.42 11.65 -32.54
C ASP A 535 -51.97 12.15 -32.55
N ASP A 536 -51.03 11.35 -32.03
CA ASP A 536 -49.65 11.19 -32.58
C ASP A 536 -48.86 9.99 -31.98
N ASP A 537 -49.55 8.98 -31.43
CA ASP A 537 -48.95 7.79 -30.80
C ASP A 537 -48.99 6.55 -31.70
N GLU A 538 -48.33 6.60 -32.86
CA GLU A 538 -48.12 5.38 -33.69
C GLU A 538 -46.66 5.14 -34.09
N GLN A 539 -45.69 5.85 -33.50
CA GLN A 539 -44.25 5.63 -33.80
C GLN A 539 -43.32 5.49 -32.58
N ALA A 540 -43.85 5.45 -31.34
CA ALA A 540 -43.02 5.41 -30.12
C ALA A 540 -43.15 4.13 -29.26
N GLU A 541 -43.72 3.04 -29.77
CA GLU A 541 -43.82 1.76 -29.05
C GLU A 541 -42.95 0.61 -29.59
N GLU A 542 -42.14 0.82 -30.64
CA GLU A 542 -41.42 -0.30 -31.30
C GLU A 542 -39.92 -0.45 -30.96
N GLN A 543 -39.39 0.22 -29.92
CA GLN A 543 -37.94 0.23 -29.63
C GLN A 543 -37.55 -0.12 -28.18
N ALA A 544 -38.27 -1.06 -27.54
CA ALA A 544 -37.97 -1.53 -26.19
C ALA A 544 -37.00 -2.75 -26.11
N ASP A 545 -36.60 -3.35 -27.24
CA ASP A 545 -35.79 -4.59 -27.29
C ASP A 545 -34.55 -4.48 -28.19
N ALA A 546 -33.87 -3.32 -28.20
CA ALA A 546 -32.67 -3.13 -29.03
C ALA A 546 -31.47 -3.95 -28.49
N GLN A 547 -31.30 -5.16 -29.02
CA GLN A 547 -30.13 -6.01 -28.78
C GLN A 547 -28.92 -5.46 -29.56
N HIS A 548 -27.87 -5.06 -28.85
CA HIS A 548 -26.66 -4.49 -29.46
C HIS A 548 -25.50 -5.48 -29.47
N PHE A 549 -24.75 -5.50 -30.56
CA PHE A 549 -23.57 -6.36 -30.70
C PHE A 549 -22.43 -5.91 -29.77
N CYS A 550 -21.75 -6.90 -29.20
CA CYS A 550 -20.59 -6.71 -28.36
C CYS A 550 -19.40 -6.12 -29.15
N ILE A 551 -18.74 -5.12 -28.58
CA ILE A 551 -17.52 -4.47 -29.13
C ILE A 551 -16.26 -5.35 -29.05
N GLY A 552 -16.37 -6.52 -28.43
CA GLY A 552 -15.25 -7.42 -28.20
C GLY A 552 -15.01 -8.40 -29.33
N VAL A 553 -14.09 -9.34 -29.09
CA VAL A 553 -13.78 -10.43 -30.02
C VAL A 553 -14.36 -11.77 -29.59
N CYS A 554 -14.64 -12.62 -30.58
CA CYS A 554 -15.18 -13.94 -30.35
C CYS A 554 -14.24 -14.82 -29.51
N GLY A 555 -14.79 -15.48 -28.49
CA GLY A 555 -14.06 -16.39 -27.61
C GLY A 555 -13.56 -15.75 -26.31
N GLU A 556 -13.34 -14.43 -26.27
CA GLU A 556 -12.88 -13.71 -25.06
C GLU A 556 -14.03 -13.36 -24.10
N ASN A 557 -13.66 -12.84 -22.93
CA ASN A 557 -14.63 -12.22 -22.02
C ASN A 557 -15.19 -10.96 -22.69
N CYS A 558 -16.51 -10.93 -22.86
CA CYS A 558 -17.19 -9.78 -23.48
C CYS A 558 -17.02 -8.55 -22.58
N PRO A 559 -16.53 -7.43 -23.11
CA PRO A 559 -16.56 -6.16 -22.38
C PRO A 559 -17.98 -5.86 -21.93
N ASN A 560 -18.12 -5.41 -20.68
CA ASN A 560 -19.40 -5.04 -20.09
C ASN A 560 -19.85 -3.62 -20.49
N ILE A 561 -19.38 -3.10 -21.61
CA ILE A 561 -19.67 -1.75 -22.12
C ILE A 561 -20.26 -1.86 -23.52
N CYS A 562 -21.39 -1.19 -23.76
CA CYS A 562 -22.05 -1.11 -25.05
C CYS A 562 -21.78 0.23 -25.75
N LYS A 563 -21.24 0.20 -26.97
CA LYS A 563 -21.00 1.41 -27.80
C LYS A 563 -22.26 2.27 -28.03
N ILE A 564 -23.44 1.65 -28.06
CA ILE A 564 -24.70 2.32 -28.37
C ILE A 564 -25.42 2.78 -27.10
N CYS A 565 -25.51 1.93 -26.07
CA CYS A 565 -26.19 2.29 -24.82
C CYS A 565 -25.31 3.08 -23.83
N GLN A 566 -23.99 2.98 -23.96
CA GLN A 566 -23.00 3.64 -23.09
C GLN A 566 -21.95 4.36 -23.95
N PRO A 567 -22.35 5.34 -24.77
CA PRO A 567 -21.45 6.02 -25.71
C PRO A 567 -20.34 6.81 -25.00
N GLU A 568 -20.59 7.31 -23.78
CA GLU A 568 -19.62 8.05 -22.97
C GLU A 568 -18.56 7.12 -22.36
N GLU A 569 -18.98 6.01 -21.75
CA GLU A 569 -18.06 4.99 -21.24
C GLU A 569 -17.23 4.35 -22.37
N TYR A 570 -17.82 4.21 -23.56
CA TYR A 570 -17.12 3.77 -24.77
C TYR A 570 -16.13 4.82 -25.30
N ALA A 571 -16.46 6.11 -25.22
CA ALA A 571 -15.53 7.19 -25.60
C ALA A 571 -14.29 7.22 -24.70
N LEU A 572 -14.46 7.00 -23.39
CA LEU A 572 -13.33 6.91 -22.45
C LEU A 572 -12.38 5.74 -22.75
N LEU A 573 -12.88 4.65 -23.36
CA LEU A 573 -12.01 3.55 -23.80
C LEU A 573 -11.16 3.91 -25.03
N ARG A 574 -11.52 4.96 -25.77
CA ARG A 574 -10.76 5.44 -26.94
C ARG A 574 -9.64 6.42 -26.57
N GLU A 575 -9.61 6.85 -25.31
CA GLU A 575 -8.67 7.85 -24.80
C GLU A 575 -7.56 7.25 -23.91
N ILE A 576 -7.44 5.91 -23.83
CA ILE A 576 -6.55 5.22 -22.87
C ILE A 576 -5.37 4.52 -23.59
N LEU A 577 -4.22 5.20 -23.58
CA LEU A 577 -2.85 4.68 -23.62
C LEU A 577 -2.21 4.19 -24.94
N PHE A 578 -2.92 3.76 -26.00
CA PHE A 578 -2.23 3.09 -27.14
C PHE A 578 -2.70 3.44 -28.57
N GLY A 579 -2.83 4.73 -28.92
CA GLY A 579 -2.58 5.27 -30.28
C GLY A 579 -3.33 4.71 -31.52
N ARG A 580 -4.22 3.71 -31.40
CA ARG A 580 -5.04 3.15 -32.51
C ARG A 580 -6.53 2.96 -32.11
N GLU A 581 -6.93 3.49 -30.97
CA GLU A 581 -8.26 3.30 -30.39
C GLU A 581 -9.35 4.16 -31.08
N ASP A 582 -8.93 5.06 -31.97
CA ASP A 582 -9.79 5.95 -32.76
C ASP A 582 -10.42 5.30 -34.00
N GLU A 583 -9.99 4.08 -34.35
CA GLU A 583 -10.50 3.39 -35.53
C GLU A 583 -11.93 2.86 -35.30
N PRO A 584 -12.86 3.03 -36.25
CA PRO A 584 -14.27 2.69 -36.08
C PRO A 584 -14.53 1.18 -35.88
N ASP A 585 -13.59 0.33 -36.27
CA ASP A 585 -13.56 -1.12 -36.14
C ASP A 585 -12.61 -1.63 -35.03
N ALA A 586 -12.12 -0.74 -34.17
CA ALA A 586 -11.29 -1.10 -33.03
C ALA A 586 -11.99 -2.15 -32.15
N LYS A 587 -11.23 -3.16 -31.75
CA LYS A 587 -11.72 -4.32 -30.99
C LYS A 587 -11.17 -4.28 -29.58
N PHE A 588 -12.01 -4.65 -28.62
CA PHE A 588 -11.65 -4.58 -27.20
C PHE A 588 -11.64 -5.95 -26.52
N ILE A 589 -10.79 -6.10 -25.52
CA ILE A 589 -10.77 -7.27 -24.64
C ILE A 589 -10.88 -6.84 -23.18
N GLN A 590 -11.65 -7.59 -22.39
CA GLN A 590 -11.71 -7.40 -20.94
C GLN A 590 -10.91 -8.49 -20.24
N LEU A 591 -9.92 -8.09 -19.43
CA LEU A 591 -9.10 -9.04 -18.68
C LEU A 591 -9.89 -9.60 -17.49
N VAL A 592 -10.10 -10.91 -17.46
CA VAL A 592 -10.83 -11.60 -16.36
C VAL A 592 -10.16 -11.40 -15.00
N ASP A 593 -8.83 -11.27 -14.97
CA ASP A 593 -8.05 -11.20 -13.73
C ASP A 593 -8.13 -9.83 -13.03
N CYS A 594 -8.43 -8.75 -13.76
CA CYS A 594 -8.45 -7.38 -13.20
C CYS A 594 -9.61 -6.50 -13.67
N GLY A 595 -10.49 -6.97 -14.56
CA GLY A 595 -11.67 -6.25 -15.06
C GLY A 595 -11.39 -5.13 -16.06
N HIS A 596 -10.13 -4.76 -16.30
CA HIS A 596 -9.76 -3.70 -17.24
C HIS A 596 -10.09 -4.08 -18.68
N ILE A 597 -10.60 -3.10 -19.43
CA ILE A 597 -10.87 -3.18 -20.86
C ILE A 597 -9.73 -2.49 -21.60
N LEU A 598 -9.19 -3.15 -22.63
CA LEU A 598 -8.03 -2.70 -23.39
C LEU A 598 -8.28 -2.92 -24.88
N GLU A 599 -7.74 -2.02 -25.72
CA GLU A 599 -7.71 -2.23 -27.16
C GLU A 599 -6.82 -3.42 -27.51
N LEU A 600 -7.29 -4.25 -28.44
CA LEU A 600 -6.73 -5.56 -28.71
C LEU A 600 -5.35 -5.54 -29.37
N SER A 601 -5.17 -4.70 -30.38
CA SER A 601 -3.94 -4.61 -31.16
C SER A 601 -2.79 -4.10 -30.31
N ALA A 602 -3.07 -3.14 -29.43
CA ALA A 602 -2.16 -2.59 -28.46
C ALA A 602 -1.66 -3.65 -27.46
N VAL A 603 -2.56 -4.49 -26.94
CA VAL A 603 -2.15 -5.57 -26.02
C VAL A 603 -1.36 -6.64 -26.76
N ASP A 604 -1.72 -6.97 -28.01
CA ASP A 604 -0.97 -7.91 -28.84
C ASP A 604 0.45 -7.40 -29.11
N ASP A 605 0.62 -6.14 -29.50
CA ASP A 605 1.92 -5.52 -29.77
C ASP A 605 2.75 -5.40 -28.47
N TRP A 606 2.11 -5.03 -27.36
CA TRP A 606 2.75 -5.00 -26.03
C TRP A 606 3.27 -6.37 -25.61
N ILE A 607 2.46 -7.43 -25.78
CA ILE A 607 2.87 -8.79 -25.46
C ILE A 607 4.01 -9.23 -26.39
N LYS A 608 3.90 -9.03 -27.71
CA LYS A 608 4.97 -9.38 -28.66
C LYS A 608 6.29 -8.70 -28.33
N SER A 609 6.27 -7.41 -27.97
CA SER A 609 7.48 -6.64 -27.59
C SER A 609 8.24 -7.23 -26.39
N LYS A 610 7.56 -7.99 -25.52
CA LYS A 610 8.17 -8.65 -24.36
C LYS A 610 8.83 -9.99 -24.69
N PHE A 611 8.57 -10.55 -25.88
CA PHE A 611 9.10 -11.85 -26.30
C PHE A 611 10.14 -11.76 -27.44
N THR A 612 10.31 -10.60 -28.09
CA THR A 612 11.17 -10.44 -29.29
C THR A 612 12.61 -9.95 -29.02
N THR A 613 13.11 -9.96 -27.78
CA THR A 613 14.54 -9.68 -27.51
C THR A 613 15.31 -10.96 -27.27
N THR A 614 15.84 -11.55 -28.35
CA THR A 614 17.21 -12.08 -28.50
C THR A 614 17.33 -12.69 -29.89
N GLU A 615 17.76 -11.90 -30.88
CA GLU A 615 18.36 -12.47 -32.10
C GLU A 615 19.86 -12.66 -31.87
N ALA A 616 20.29 -13.88 -32.17
CA ALA A 616 21.62 -14.42 -32.38
C ALA A 616 22.83 -13.47 -32.25
N SER A 617 23.62 -13.68 -31.19
CA SER A 617 25.08 -13.53 -31.24
C SER A 617 25.71 -14.91 -31.35
N ASP A 618 26.56 -15.09 -32.37
CA ASP A 618 27.25 -16.31 -32.80
C ASP A 618 28.36 -16.77 -31.84
N ASP A 619 28.05 -16.90 -30.55
CA ASP A 619 29.00 -17.34 -29.53
C ASP A 619 28.32 -18.28 -28.53
N GLY A 620 28.05 -19.52 -28.96
CA GLY A 620 27.87 -20.73 -28.15
C GLY A 620 27.56 -20.63 -26.65
N GLN A 621 26.64 -19.76 -26.23
CA GLN A 621 26.19 -19.59 -24.86
C GLN A 621 24.70 -19.91 -24.81
N THR A 622 24.38 -20.90 -23.98
CA THR A 622 23.05 -21.41 -23.69
C THR A 622 22.00 -20.30 -23.61
N GLU A 623 20.99 -20.41 -24.47
CA GLU A 623 19.74 -19.64 -24.41
C GLU A 623 19.19 -19.67 -22.97
N THR A 624 19.26 -18.54 -22.28
CA THR A 624 18.55 -18.36 -21.01
C THR A 624 17.21 -17.71 -21.34
N MET A 625 16.18 -18.53 -21.47
CA MET A 625 14.81 -18.07 -21.67
C MET A 625 14.36 -17.33 -20.40
N GLU A 626 14.40 -16.01 -20.39
CA GLU A 626 13.86 -15.22 -19.27
C GLU A 626 12.36 -15.52 -19.14
N LEU A 627 11.94 -16.03 -17.98
CA LEU A 627 10.55 -16.31 -17.64
C LEU A 627 9.79 -14.99 -17.40
N VAL A 628 9.61 -14.17 -18.45
CA VAL A 628 8.94 -12.87 -18.36
C VAL A 628 7.48 -13.07 -17.91
N GLN A 629 7.08 -12.35 -16.87
CA GLN A 629 5.71 -12.36 -16.38
C GLN A 629 4.85 -11.43 -17.24
N ILE A 630 3.72 -11.95 -17.74
CA ILE A 630 2.74 -11.16 -18.48
C ILE A 630 1.78 -10.51 -17.48
N ASN A 631 1.73 -9.18 -17.48
CA ASN A 631 0.97 -8.37 -16.54
C ASN A 631 0.05 -7.40 -17.31
N CYS A 632 -1.06 -7.01 -16.69
CA CYS A 632 -1.91 -5.95 -17.21
C CYS A 632 -1.10 -4.64 -17.35
N PRO A 633 -1.18 -3.92 -18.48
CA PRO A 633 -0.43 -2.69 -18.68
C PRO A 633 -0.83 -1.58 -17.69
N LEU A 634 -2.13 -1.51 -17.33
CA LEU A 634 -2.72 -0.51 -16.44
C LEU A 634 -2.40 -0.74 -14.95
N CYS A 635 -2.74 -1.93 -14.44
CA CYS A 635 -2.68 -2.21 -12.99
C CYS A 635 -1.57 -3.18 -12.58
N LYS A 636 -0.75 -3.66 -13.52
CA LYS A 636 0.30 -4.67 -13.32
C LYS A 636 -0.18 -6.01 -12.74
N THR A 637 -1.49 -6.26 -12.67
CA THR A 637 -2.04 -7.56 -12.24
C THR A 637 -1.60 -8.67 -13.21
N PRO A 638 -1.09 -9.82 -12.74
CA PRO A 638 -0.65 -10.92 -13.61
C PRO A 638 -1.81 -11.49 -14.43
N ILE A 639 -1.65 -11.61 -15.74
CA ILE A 639 -2.65 -12.19 -16.63
C ILE A 639 -2.54 -13.71 -16.54
N ARG A 640 -3.62 -14.39 -16.16
CA ARG A 640 -3.65 -15.85 -15.93
C ARG A 640 -4.81 -16.55 -16.65
N ARG A 641 -5.88 -15.82 -16.96
CA ARG A 641 -7.15 -16.41 -17.44
C ARG A 641 -7.60 -15.92 -18.82
N SER A 642 -6.74 -15.20 -19.55
CA SER A 642 -7.04 -14.80 -20.93
C SER A 642 -7.01 -16.00 -21.87
N LYS A 643 -8.04 -16.15 -22.71
CA LYS A 643 -8.14 -17.27 -23.67
C LYS A 643 -7.29 -17.03 -24.91
N ARG A 644 -7.14 -15.77 -25.34
CA ARG A 644 -6.28 -15.36 -26.45
C ARG A 644 -4.82 -15.68 -26.19
N TYR A 645 -4.34 -15.32 -25.00
CA TYR A 645 -2.95 -15.56 -24.61
C TYR A 645 -2.74 -16.92 -23.94
N ILE A 646 -3.75 -17.79 -23.91
CA ILE A 646 -3.69 -19.06 -23.18
C ILE A 646 -2.55 -19.96 -23.66
N SER A 647 -2.22 -19.95 -24.96
CA SER A 647 -1.12 -20.75 -25.50
C SER A 647 0.23 -20.30 -24.93
N LEU A 648 0.46 -18.98 -24.89
CA LEU A 648 1.65 -18.37 -24.28
C LEU A 648 1.69 -18.59 -22.77
N LEU A 649 0.55 -18.42 -22.09
CA LEU A 649 0.42 -18.66 -20.66
C LEU A 649 0.68 -20.11 -20.28
N ASN A 650 0.20 -21.07 -21.09
CA ASN A 650 0.42 -22.50 -20.91
C ASN A 650 1.88 -22.89 -21.19
N LYS A 651 2.49 -22.35 -22.26
CA LYS A 651 3.92 -22.54 -22.54
C LYS A 651 4.76 -22.03 -21.37
N ARG A 652 4.54 -20.80 -20.91
CA ARG A 652 5.20 -20.23 -19.73
C ARG A 652 4.98 -21.07 -18.46
N ALA A 653 3.75 -21.53 -18.22
CA ALA A 653 3.44 -22.36 -17.07
C ALA A 653 4.21 -23.70 -17.14
N CYS A 654 4.27 -24.31 -18.31
CA CYS A 654 5.01 -25.53 -18.59
C CYS A 654 6.53 -25.34 -18.35
N ASP A 655 7.12 -24.27 -18.88
CA ASP A 655 8.53 -23.91 -18.67
C ASP A 655 8.83 -23.67 -17.17
N LEU A 656 7.93 -22.97 -16.49
CA LEU A 656 8.04 -22.69 -15.06
C LEU A 656 7.99 -23.97 -14.22
N GLU A 657 7.08 -24.89 -14.54
CA GLU A 657 6.97 -26.16 -13.81
C GLU A 657 8.17 -27.08 -14.08
N GLN A 658 8.76 -27.05 -15.29
CA GLN A 658 10.03 -27.70 -15.58
C GLN A 658 11.20 -27.08 -14.80
N ALA A 659 11.28 -25.75 -14.73
CA ALA A 659 12.29 -25.05 -13.95
C ALA A 659 12.16 -25.38 -12.45
N LYS A 660 10.94 -25.40 -11.90
CA LYS A 660 10.68 -25.85 -10.52
C LYS A 660 11.10 -27.30 -10.29
N ALA A 661 10.79 -28.20 -11.22
CA ALA A 661 11.16 -29.61 -11.09
C ALA A 661 12.68 -29.82 -11.13
N LYS A 662 13.39 -29.13 -12.05
CA LYS A 662 14.85 -29.12 -12.12
C LYS A 662 15.46 -28.57 -10.83
N HIS A 663 14.94 -27.46 -10.32
CA HIS A 663 15.39 -26.85 -9.07
C HIS A 663 15.09 -27.71 -7.82
N ASN A 664 13.94 -28.36 -7.77
CA ASN A 664 13.59 -29.22 -6.63
C ASN A 664 14.44 -30.50 -6.63
N TRP A 665 14.75 -31.06 -7.81
CA TRP A 665 15.68 -32.17 -7.96
C TRP A 665 17.10 -31.81 -7.49
N THR A 666 17.62 -30.64 -7.88
CA THR A 666 18.95 -30.19 -7.45
C THR A 666 19.05 -29.95 -5.95
N VAL A 667 17.95 -29.58 -5.28
CA VAL A 667 17.94 -29.32 -3.82
C VAL A 667 17.67 -30.57 -2.99
N THR A 668 16.74 -31.44 -3.41
CA THR A 668 16.23 -32.55 -2.57
C THR A 668 16.66 -33.95 -3.04
N GLY A 669 17.25 -34.08 -4.24
CA GLY A 669 17.62 -35.37 -4.84
C GLY A 669 16.43 -36.31 -5.10
N SER A 670 15.20 -35.83 -4.95
CA SER A 670 13.97 -36.64 -5.01
C SER A 670 13.24 -36.42 -6.35
N PRO A 671 12.85 -37.49 -7.07
CA PRO A 671 12.11 -37.34 -8.31
C PRO A 671 10.70 -36.79 -8.06
N SER A 672 10.19 -36.01 -9.01
CA SER A 672 8.80 -35.56 -8.98
C SER A 672 7.84 -36.77 -9.02
N ARG A 673 6.65 -36.63 -8.44
CA ARG A 673 5.63 -37.70 -8.43
C ARG A 673 5.37 -38.21 -9.86
N LYS A 674 5.08 -39.51 -10.03
CA LYS A 674 4.89 -40.13 -11.36
C LYS A 674 3.92 -39.37 -12.30
N SER A 675 2.85 -38.78 -11.77
CA SER A 675 1.87 -37.98 -12.53
C SER A 675 2.40 -36.60 -12.99
N THR A 676 3.30 -35.99 -12.23
CA THR A 676 4.02 -34.76 -12.64
C THR A 676 5.17 -35.07 -13.60
N ALA A 677 5.81 -36.24 -13.48
CA ALA A 677 6.90 -36.65 -14.37
C ALA A 677 6.42 -37.00 -15.80
N SER A 678 5.17 -37.43 -16.00
CA SER A 678 4.60 -37.59 -17.34
C SER A 678 4.23 -36.24 -17.97
N TYR A 679 3.64 -35.34 -17.18
CA TYR A 679 3.32 -33.96 -17.55
C TYR A 679 4.55 -33.17 -18.02
N LEU A 680 5.61 -33.19 -17.20
CA LEU A 680 6.87 -32.48 -17.48
C LEU A 680 7.58 -33.01 -18.74
N ARG A 681 7.42 -34.31 -19.04
CA ARG A 681 7.92 -34.91 -20.28
C ARG A 681 7.14 -34.46 -21.49
N SER A 682 5.81 -34.47 -21.41
CA SER A 682 4.93 -33.96 -22.49
C SER A 682 4.95 -32.44 -22.67
N CYS A 683 5.79 -31.76 -21.91
CA CYS A 683 6.08 -30.33 -21.95
C CYS A 683 7.39 -30.04 -22.69
N ASP A 684 8.17 -31.08 -23.03
CA ASP A 684 9.41 -30.99 -23.77
C ASP A 684 9.10 -30.93 -25.28
N PRO A 685 9.52 -29.89 -26.02
CA PRO A 685 9.25 -29.78 -27.45
C PRO A 685 9.94 -30.87 -28.29
N ASN A 686 10.88 -31.64 -27.73
CA ASN A 686 11.63 -32.70 -28.42
C ASN A 686 11.19 -34.14 -28.04
N SER A 687 10.09 -34.34 -27.33
CA SER A 687 9.63 -35.66 -26.85
C SER A 687 8.51 -36.30 -27.66
#